data_AF-A0A6J0CVB6-F1
#
_entry.id   AF-A0A6J0CVB6-F1
#
_cell.length_a   1.000
_cell.length_b   1.000
_cell.length_c   1.000
_cell.angle_alpha   90.00
_cell.angle_beta   90.00
_cell.angle_gamma   90.00
#
_symmetry.space_group_name_H-M   'P 1'
#
loop_
_entity.id
_entity.type
_entity.pdbx_description
1 polymer ?
#
loop_
_entity_poly.entity_id
_entity_poly.type
_entity_poly.pdbx_seq_one_letter_code
_entity_poly.pdbx_strand_id
1 'polypeptide(L)'
;MNPEESSKSQPSNTHIRPGVYFATGLQEEEKAAVNKRSPKVLEALQKLNIQAEQAPVIAVLGSGGGLRAHIACLGVLSEMKELGLLDAVTYLAGVSGSTWALSSFYINNGNMEGMEEELKHRYEDNRWHFGESLKKAIQAARRENYSMTDFWAYFVVSRQTRELQDSNLSSIKKQVEEGLLPYPIFAAIDGDLQPDWKKRKTQKSWFEFTPHHAGYPALGAFVPITQFGSRFENGTLVIPEPERDLTYLRGLWGSALADIEEIKKYIWDMLRDLRGKLKQKEAKAATCMESPEVQVDEALLDLMMAYVKDQNDPSIKDKLRALQQVLSAERDEFGEQRYIWLDEIVQNWDEISPKEKEQFLEYLLYCFMRPRELHEGAKSNSMNRIEGLIQDVFTFLSKTGICCWRWEWGTVYNFLYKHGNITDEAIQSREFLHLVDAGLAINTPYPLVLPPARGAHLILSFDFSAGDPLETIRATADYCRCHAIPFPEVREDQLKEWAKAPESCYILRGETGPVVMHFTLFNISNCGDDIETWRKKYDTMKLSDSYTPDLVKDLLRVSKENVQMNKDNILNEMRKIAVKPVNFPGVTKEDCWGDTVQHAQSSRTVEIKMSNNTDITFSEPLKPVNFPGVTKEDCWGDTVQHAQSSRTVEIKMSNNTDITFSEPLYYLQSGHVLVDPPPLLSPESTINCSFVKKSSSFQGTVGILVYQGPSVHLALLFSVPFNYALHRIEFALAIMTEPVSRDLERVFDDIIQGKGSPELKAAKCDLQIPHGTLKLEHDSLIIRATMSNIHVAKLDVVVETKKAP
;
A
#
# COMPACT_ATOMS: atom_id res chain seq x y z
N MET A 1 -13.30 58.61 29.07
CA MET A 1 -12.55 57.96 30.15
C MET A 1 -12.78 56.46 30.02
N ASN A 2 -11.70 55.71 29.80
CA ASN A 2 -11.69 54.26 29.60
C ASN A 2 -12.27 53.48 30.78
N PRO A 3 -12.72 52.24 30.50
CA PRO A 3 -12.21 51.11 31.26
C PRO A 3 -11.76 49.94 30.38
N GLU A 4 -10.50 49.54 30.64
CA GLU A 4 -9.98 48.17 30.77
C GLU A 4 -10.14 47.16 29.61
N GLU A 5 -9.07 47.05 28.82
CA GLU A 5 -8.72 45.86 28.03
C GLU A 5 -8.19 44.74 28.93
N SER A 6 -8.89 43.60 28.94
CA SER A 6 -8.32 42.30 29.30
C SER A 6 -7.85 41.61 28.01
N SER A 7 -6.57 41.67 27.70
CA SER A 7 -6.00 40.90 26.59
C SER A 7 -5.85 39.44 27.01
N LYS A 8 -6.81 38.61 26.57
CA LYS A 8 -6.76 37.15 26.61
C LYS A 8 -5.45 36.63 26.00
N SER A 9 -4.74 35.80 26.74
CA SER A 9 -3.68 34.95 26.20
C SER A 9 -4.26 34.03 25.13
N GLN A 10 -3.77 34.16 23.90
CA GLN A 10 -4.06 33.22 22.82
C GLN A 10 -3.48 31.84 23.15
N PRO A 11 -4.18 30.73 22.84
CA PRO A 11 -3.63 29.40 22.96
C PRO A 11 -2.49 29.22 21.95
N SER A 12 -1.36 28.71 22.43
CA SER A 12 -0.18 28.41 21.63
C SER A 12 -0.53 27.36 20.57
N ASN A 13 -0.59 27.80 19.31
CA ASN A 13 -0.56 26.93 18.14
C ASN A 13 0.80 26.21 18.13
N THR A 14 0.86 24.98 18.63
CA THR A 14 2.01 24.09 18.41
C THR A 14 2.00 23.70 16.93
N HIS A 15 2.88 24.33 16.15
CA HIS A 15 3.07 24.05 14.73
C HIS A 15 3.48 22.58 14.54
N ILE A 16 2.56 21.75 14.02
CA ILE A 16 2.90 20.46 13.42
C ILE A 16 3.86 20.78 12.26
N ARG A 17 5.10 20.27 12.31
CA ARG A 17 6.05 20.44 11.19
C ARG A 17 5.47 19.70 9.97
N PRO A 18 5.20 20.39 8.85
CA PRO A 18 4.76 19.71 7.64
C PRO A 18 5.92 18.88 7.08
N GLY A 19 5.61 17.66 6.65
CA GLY A 19 6.56 16.79 5.95
C GLY A 19 7.28 15.77 6.83
N VAL A 20 8.24 15.09 6.21
CA VAL A 20 9.06 14.05 6.84
C VAL A 20 9.99 14.70 7.86
N TYR A 21 10.09 14.13 9.05
CA TYR A 21 11.02 14.61 10.06
C TYR A 21 11.72 13.47 10.79
N PHE A 22 12.84 13.82 11.41
CA PHE A 22 13.71 12.88 12.13
C PHE A 22 13.81 13.26 13.60
N ALA A 23 13.66 12.28 14.49
CA ALA A 23 13.73 12.45 15.93
C ALA A 23 14.59 11.36 16.57
N THR A 24 15.61 11.77 17.32
CA THR A 24 16.46 10.90 18.14
C THR A 24 15.86 10.80 19.54
N GLY A 25 14.78 10.02 19.69
CA GLY A 25 14.03 9.86 20.95
C GLY A 25 12.53 10.12 20.78
N LEU A 26 11.82 10.36 21.90
CA LEU A 26 10.40 10.66 21.85
C LEU A 26 10.11 11.94 21.05
N GLN A 27 9.01 11.92 20.31
CA GLN A 27 8.48 13.08 19.61
C GLN A 27 7.98 14.11 20.63
N GLU A 28 8.03 15.39 20.29
CA GLU A 28 7.69 16.47 21.23
C GLU A 28 6.23 16.42 21.70
N GLU A 29 5.34 16.01 20.82
CA GLU A 29 3.91 15.81 21.08
C GLU A 29 3.68 14.67 22.07
N GLU A 30 4.41 13.56 21.95
CA GLU A 30 4.37 12.45 22.91
C GLU A 30 4.88 12.90 24.28
N LYS A 31 6.03 13.59 24.33
CA LYS A 31 6.58 14.15 25.57
C LYS A 31 5.59 15.08 26.25
N ALA A 32 4.98 16.00 25.49
CA ALA A 32 4.02 16.97 26.02
C ALA A 32 2.76 16.28 26.57
N ALA A 33 2.21 15.30 25.84
CA ALA A 33 1.04 14.53 26.28
C ALA A 33 1.33 13.73 27.55
N VAL A 34 2.47 13.04 27.61
CA VAL A 34 2.89 12.23 28.76
C VAL A 34 3.18 13.12 29.98
N ASN A 35 3.80 14.28 29.80
CA ASN A 35 4.01 15.25 30.86
C ASN A 35 2.68 15.76 31.45
N LYS A 36 1.67 15.99 30.62
CA LYS A 36 0.32 16.37 31.10
C LYS A 36 -0.44 15.21 31.74
N ARG A 37 -0.17 13.97 31.31
CA ARG A 37 -0.72 12.74 31.92
C ARG A 37 -0.13 12.45 33.30
N SER A 38 1.14 12.77 33.53
CA SER A 38 1.87 12.45 34.77
C SER A 38 1.14 12.90 36.06
N PRO A 39 0.63 14.14 36.19
CA PRO A 39 -0.19 14.54 37.34
C PRO A 39 -1.49 13.74 37.51
N LYS A 40 -2.12 13.29 36.41
CA LYS A 40 -3.33 12.44 36.46
C LYS A 40 -3.02 11.05 36.96
N VAL A 41 -1.86 10.50 36.58
CA VAL A 41 -1.36 9.22 37.11
C VAL A 41 -1.11 9.31 38.62
N LEU A 42 -0.50 10.40 39.10
CA LEU A 42 -0.32 10.63 40.55
C LEU A 42 -1.66 10.70 41.28
N GLU A 43 -2.63 11.44 40.74
CA GLU A 43 -3.98 11.52 41.31
C GLU A 43 -4.67 10.14 41.37
N ALA A 44 -4.53 9.34 40.31
CA ALA A 44 -5.07 7.98 40.26
C ALA A 44 -4.39 7.06 41.29
N LEU A 45 -3.05 7.09 41.39
CA LEU A 45 -2.32 6.33 42.39
C LEU A 45 -2.73 6.71 43.82
N GLN A 46 -2.95 8.00 44.09
CA GLN A 46 -3.45 8.46 45.38
C GLN A 46 -4.85 7.88 45.68
N LYS A 47 -5.77 7.87 44.71
CA LYS A 47 -7.11 7.25 44.85
C LYS A 47 -7.03 5.73 45.08
N LEU A 48 -5.98 5.08 44.59
CA LEU A 48 -5.67 3.67 44.83
C LEU A 48 -4.91 3.42 46.15
N ASN A 49 -4.74 4.45 47.00
CA ASN A 49 -3.96 4.42 48.23
C ASN A 49 -2.48 4.05 48.02
N ILE A 50 -1.87 4.57 46.95
CA ILE A 50 -0.46 4.41 46.62
C ILE A 50 0.19 5.79 46.65
N GLN A 51 1.17 5.97 47.54
CA GLN A 51 1.95 7.20 47.64
C GLN A 51 3.11 7.14 46.64
N ALA A 52 3.26 8.17 45.82
CA ALA A 52 4.33 8.31 44.84
C ALA A 52 4.76 9.78 44.76
N GLU A 53 6.06 10.05 44.83
CA GLU A 53 6.59 11.41 44.64
C GLU A 53 6.64 11.82 43.16
N GLN A 54 6.84 10.84 42.28
CA GLN A 54 6.87 11.00 40.83
C GLN A 54 5.99 9.92 40.20
N ALA A 55 5.34 10.25 39.08
CA ALA A 55 4.49 9.30 38.39
C ALA A 55 5.36 8.18 37.77
N PRO A 56 5.20 6.90 38.18
CA PRO A 56 5.80 5.81 37.45
C PRO A 56 5.14 5.69 36.07
N VAL A 57 5.94 5.42 35.04
CA VAL A 57 5.44 5.09 33.71
C VAL A 57 4.93 3.65 33.71
N ILE A 58 3.62 3.49 33.60
CA ILE A 58 2.94 2.19 33.53
C ILE A 58 2.38 2.01 32.12
N ALA A 59 2.70 0.90 31.47
CA ALA A 59 2.19 0.56 30.15
C ALA A 59 1.30 -0.67 30.20
N VAL A 60 0.21 -0.67 29.43
CA VAL A 60 -0.61 -1.86 29.17
C VAL A 60 -0.51 -2.25 27.72
N LEU A 61 -0.28 -3.55 27.48
CA LEU A 61 -0.05 -4.12 26.17
C LEU A 61 -1.12 -5.17 25.91
N GLY A 62 -1.78 -5.08 24.75
CA GLY A 62 -2.71 -6.09 24.27
C GLY A 62 -2.12 -6.86 23.07
N SER A 63 -2.05 -8.18 23.18
CA SER A 63 -1.59 -9.05 22.09
C SER A 63 -2.60 -9.10 20.93
N GLY A 64 -2.19 -9.67 19.79
CA GLY A 64 -3.12 -9.97 18.72
C GLY A 64 -3.95 -11.24 18.96
N GLY A 65 -4.94 -11.46 18.09
CA GLY A 65 -5.88 -12.59 18.20
C GLY A 65 -7.26 -12.33 17.62
N GLY A 66 -7.38 -11.45 16.62
CA GLY A 66 -8.64 -11.14 15.95
C GLY A 66 -9.77 -10.74 16.86
N LEU A 67 -10.96 -11.26 16.59
CA LEU A 67 -12.16 -10.92 17.35
C LEU A 67 -12.06 -11.35 18.82
N ARG A 68 -11.38 -12.46 19.12
CA ARG A 68 -11.09 -12.88 20.51
C ARG A 68 -10.32 -11.79 21.23
N ALA A 69 -9.20 -11.33 20.66
CA ALA A 69 -8.39 -10.26 21.26
C ALA A 69 -9.16 -8.93 21.37
N HIS A 70 -9.99 -8.59 20.38
CA HIS A 70 -10.83 -7.40 20.42
C HIS A 70 -11.78 -7.41 21.63
N ILE A 71 -12.57 -8.47 21.79
CA ILE A 71 -13.55 -8.58 22.89
C ILE A 71 -12.82 -8.69 24.25
N ALA A 72 -11.77 -9.52 24.32
CA ALA A 72 -11.00 -9.70 25.56
C ALA A 72 -10.30 -8.42 26.01
N CYS A 73 -9.72 -7.65 25.08
CA CYS A 73 -9.09 -6.37 25.38
C CYS A 73 -10.12 -5.35 25.89
N LEU A 74 -11.33 -5.31 25.32
CA LEU A 74 -12.41 -4.48 25.84
C LEU A 74 -12.81 -4.89 27.28
N GLY A 75 -12.90 -6.18 27.58
CA GLY A 75 -13.15 -6.66 28.94
C GLY A 75 -12.05 -6.25 29.92
N VAL A 76 -10.77 -6.40 29.53
CA VAL A 76 -9.62 -5.94 30.33
C VAL A 76 -9.71 -4.44 30.62
N LEU A 77 -9.92 -3.60 29.61
CA LEU A 77 -10.03 -2.15 29.78
C LEU A 77 -11.22 -1.75 30.66
N SER A 78 -12.34 -2.47 30.52
CA SER A 78 -13.56 -2.25 31.29
C SER A 78 -13.29 -2.51 32.78
N GLU A 79 -12.74 -3.68 33.12
CA GLU A 79 -12.40 -3.99 34.52
C GLU A 79 -11.32 -3.06 35.07
N MET A 80 -10.28 -2.75 34.29
CA MET A 80 -9.25 -1.81 34.72
C MET A 80 -9.83 -0.42 35.02
N LYS A 81 -10.86 0.02 34.28
CA LYS A 81 -11.54 1.29 34.54
C LYS A 81 -12.40 1.21 35.79
N GLU A 82 -13.18 0.13 35.97
CA GLU A 82 -13.99 -0.13 37.17
C GLU A 82 -13.14 -0.17 38.45
N LEU A 83 -11.94 -0.74 38.37
CA LEU A 83 -10.99 -0.82 39.48
C LEU A 83 -10.13 0.43 39.69
N GLY A 84 -10.30 1.46 38.86
CA GLY A 84 -9.50 2.70 38.92
C GLY A 84 -8.04 2.53 38.47
N LEU A 85 -7.66 1.36 37.96
CA LEU A 85 -6.30 1.05 37.50
C LEU A 85 -5.95 1.78 36.19
N LEU A 86 -6.93 1.93 35.29
CA LEU A 86 -6.70 2.51 33.96
C LEU A 86 -6.25 3.98 34.03
N ASP A 87 -6.70 4.71 35.04
CA ASP A 87 -6.33 6.13 35.21
C ASP A 87 -4.85 6.29 35.67
N ALA A 88 -4.25 5.23 36.21
CA ALA A 88 -2.81 5.19 36.54
C ALA A 88 -1.93 4.77 35.35
N VAL A 89 -2.51 4.42 34.20
CA VAL A 89 -1.77 4.00 33.01
C VAL A 89 -1.27 5.21 32.22
N THR A 90 -0.01 5.13 31.77
CA THR A 90 0.65 6.13 30.91
C THR A 90 0.52 5.77 29.44
N TYR A 91 0.78 4.51 29.06
CA TYR A 91 0.72 4.05 27.66
C TYR A 91 -0.26 2.89 27.50
N LEU A 92 -1.06 2.94 26.43
CA LEU A 92 -1.82 1.79 25.92
C LEU A 92 -1.26 1.40 24.55
N ALA A 93 -0.82 0.16 24.41
CA ALA A 93 -0.27 -0.35 23.16
C ALA A 93 -1.00 -1.61 22.71
N GLY A 94 -1.22 -1.77 21.40
CA GLY A 94 -1.91 -2.92 20.85
C GLY A 94 -1.32 -3.44 19.53
N VAL A 95 -1.48 -4.74 19.31
CA VAL A 95 -1.24 -5.44 18.04
C VAL A 95 -2.54 -6.10 17.57
N SER A 96 -2.76 -6.16 16.25
CA SER A 96 -3.89 -6.89 15.64
C SER A 96 -5.24 -6.58 16.31
N GLY A 97 -6.05 -7.58 16.65
CA GLY A 97 -7.36 -7.40 17.28
C GLY A 97 -7.42 -6.45 18.50
N SER A 98 -6.34 -6.32 19.28
CA SER A 98 -6.29 -5.33 20.36
C SER A 98 -6.30 -3.88 19.84
N THR A 99 -5.75 -3.61 18.65
CA THR A 99 -5.86 -2.28 18.01
C THR A 99 -7.30 -1.90 17.68
N TRP A 100 -8.14 -2.88 17.38
CA TRP A 100 -9.58 -2.65 17.15
C TRP A 100 -10.26 -2.21 18.44
N ALA A 101 -9.91 -2.84 19.57
CA ALA A 101 -10.43 -2.47 20.89
C ALA A 101 -9.94 -1.08 21.33
N LEU A 102 -8.64 -0.82 21.22
CA LEU A 102 -8.06 0.48 21.55
C LEU A 102 -8.66 1.60 20.69
N SER A 103 -8.76 1.42 19.38
CA SER A 103 -9.37 2.44 18.53
C SER A 103 -10.84 2.72 18.91
N SER A 104 -11.64 1.72 19.28
CA SER A 104 -13.00 1.95 19.81
C SER A 104 -12.96 2.70 21.14
N PHE A 105 -12.03 2.35 22.04
CA PHE A 105 -11.84 3.02 23.34
C PHE A 105 -11.59 4.52 23.19
N TYR A 106 -10.67 4.89 22.32
CA TYR A 106 -10.30 6.29 22.13
C TYR A 106 -11.39 7.10 21.41
N ILE A 107 -12.06 6.53 20.40
CA ILE A 107 -13.16 7.21 19.70
C ILE A 107 -14.35 7.50 20.63
N ASN A 108 -14.60 6.63 21.60
CA ASN A 108 -15.65 6.80 22.59
C ASN A 108 -15.18 7.57 23.84
N ASN A 109 -14.06 8.30 23.77
CA ASN A 109 -13.50 9.08 24.87
C ASN A 109 -13.31 8.28 26.18
N GLY A 110 -13.04 6.97 26.06
CA GLY A 110 -12.87 6.07 27.18
C GLY A 110 -14.14 5.64 27.91
N ASN A 111 -15.33 5.84 27.32
CA ASN A 111 -16.61 5.37 27.88
C ASN A 111 -16.76 3.83 27.77
N MET A 112 -16.18 3.09 28.70
CA MET A 112 -16.21 1.62 28.67
C MET A 112 -17.60 1.02 28.85
N GLU A 113 -18.44 1.60 29.71
CA GLU A 113 -19.81 1.11 29.98
C GLU A 113 -20.65 1.13 28.70
N GLY A 114 -20.74 2.30 28.05
CA GLY A 114 -21.49 2.45 26.80
C GLY A 114 -20.90 1.61 25.65
N MET A 115 -19.58 1.41 25.62
CA MET A 115 -18.95 0.55 24.62
C MET A 115 -19.28 -0.93 24.83
N GLU A 116 -19.33 -1.39 26.08
CA GLU A 116 -19.69 -2.78 26.39
C GLU A 116 -21.16 -3.05 26.05
N GLU A 117 -22.05 -2.11 26.36
CA GLU A 117 -23.46 -2.15 25.98
C GLU A 117 -23.63 -2.17 24.45
N GLU A 118 -22.98 -1.25 23.74
CA GLU A 118 -23.05 -1.19 22.27
C GLU A 118 -22.45 -2.46 21.62
N LEU A 119 -21.36 -3.01 22.16
CA LEU A 119 -20.81 -4.28 21.69
C LEU A 119 -21.84 -5.40 21.81
N LYS A 120 -22.50 -5.56 22.97
CA LYS A 120 -23.55 -6.57 23.16
C LYS A 120 -24.70 -6.35 22.18
N HIS A 121 -25.17 -5.11 22.05
CA HIS A 121 -26.26 -4.73 21.16
C HIS A 121 -25.96 -5.04 19.69
N ARG A 122 -24.74 -4.76 19.21
CA ARG A 122 -24.35 -5.01 17.81
C ARG A 122 -24.37 -6.50 17.46
N TYR A 123 -24.08 -7.36 18.43
CA TYR A 123 -24.14 -8.82 18.27
C TYR A 123 -25.54 -9.39 18.44
N GLU A 124 -26.38 -8.80 19.29
CA GLU A 124 -27.80 -9.17 19.43
C GLU A 124 -28.60 -8.85 18.14
N ASP A 125 -28.34 -7.68 17.54
CA ASP A 125 -28.98 -7.26 16.29
C ASP A 125 -28.38 -7.88 15.02
N ASN A 126 -27.26 -8.61 15.13
CA ASN A 126 -26.49 -9.09 14.00
C ASN A 126 -26.13 -7.96 13.00
N ARG A 127 -25.80 -6.76 13.51
CA ARG A 127 -25.58 -5.55 12.68
C ARG A 127 -24.42 -5.72 11.71
N TRP A 128 -24.61 -5.30 10.46
CA TRP A 128 -23.53 -5.05 9.51
C TRP A 128 -23.97 -4.08 8.40
N HIS A 129 -23.22 -2.99 8.22
CA HIS A 129 -23.51 -1.95 7.22
C HIS A 129 -22.89 -2.29 5.85
N PHE A 130 -23.39 -3.35 5.20
CA PHE A 130 -22.88 -3.80 3.89
C PHE A 130 -22.83 -2.68 2.85
N GLY A 131 -23.91 -1.91 2.73
CA GLY A 131 -24.03 -0.89 1.68
C GLY A 131 -23.00 0.25 1.82
N GLU A 132 -22.70 0.65 3.05
CA GLU A 132 -21.68 1.67 3.34
C GLU A 132 -20.27 1.11 3.21
N SER A 133 -20.07 -0.13 3.65
CA SER A 133 -18.83 -0.89 3.45
C SER A 133 -18.45 -0.98 1.96
N LEU A 134 -19.41 -1.33 1.10
CA LEU A 134 -19.21 -1.39 -0.35
C LEU A 134 -18.86 0.00 -0.92
N LYS A 135 -19.57 1.06 -0.51
CA LYS A 135 -19.26 2.43 -0.96
C LYS A 135 -17.84 2.84 -0.61
N LYS A 136 -17.37 2.53 0.59
CA LYS A 136 -16.01 2.82 1.04
C LYS A 136 -14.96 2.01 0.29
N ALA A 137 -15.22 0.72 0.08
CA ALA A 137 -14.32 -0.13 -0.69
C ALA A 137 -14.19 0.35 -2.16
N ILE A 138 -15.29 0.77 -2.77
CA ILE A 138 -15.30 1.43 -4.08
C ILE A 138 -14.48 2.72 -4.07
N GLN A 139 -14.71 3.59 -3.09
CA GLN A 139 -13.96 4.84 -2.97
C GLN A 139 -12.46 4.59 -2.81
N ALA A 140 -12.08 3.58 -2.03
CA ALA A 140 -10.71 3.15 -1.87
C ALA A 140 -10.11 2.62 -3.18
N ALA A 141 -10.88 1.85 -3.96
CA ALA A 141 -10.44 1.30 -5.25
C ALA A 141 -10.12 2.37 -6.30
N ARG A 142 -10.53 3.63 -6.11
CA ARG A 142 -10.13 4.73 -7.00
C ARG A 142 -8.67 5.13 -6.82
N ARG A 143 -8.03 4.76 -5.71
CA ARG A 143 -6.62 5.07 -5.43
C ARG A 143 -5.69 4.13 -6.20
N GLU A 144 -4.50 4.61 -6.54
CA GLU A 144 -3.46 3.80 -7.19
C GLU A 144 -2.92 2.72 -6.24
N ASN A 145 -2.73 3.07 -4.97
CA ASN A 145 -2.21 2.19 -3.92
C ASN A 145 -3.29 1.33 -3.24
N TYR A 146 -4.35 0.97 -3.95
CA TYR A 146 -5.35 0.04 -3.44
C TYR A 146 -4.72 -1.35 -3.22
N SER A 147 -5.04 -2.02 -2.11
CA SER A 147 -4.50 -3.35 -1.76
C SER A 147 -5.55 -4.25 -1.10
N MET A 148 -5.19 -5.50 -0.80
CA MET A 148 -6.07 -6.39 -0.03
C MET A 148 -6.44 -5.85 1.35
N THR A 149 -5.65 -4.94 1.91
CA THR A 149 -5.98 -4.25 3.17
C THR A 149 -7.27 -3.47 3.06
N ASP A 150 -7.56 -2.84 1.92
CA ASP A 150 -8.79 -2.07 1.71
C ASP A 150 -10.02 -2.99 1.71
N PHE A 151 -9.96 -4.08 0.95
CA PHE A 151 -10.99 -5.11 0.96
C PHE A 151 -11.19 -5.67 2.39
N TRP A 152 -10.09 -6.05 3.03
CA TRP A 152 -10.10 -6.65 4.36
C TRP A 152 -10.69 -5.72 5.40
N ALA A 153 -10.30 -4.45 5.40
CA ALA A 153 -10.82 -3.41 6.28
C ALA A 153 -12.34 -3.28 6.16
N TYR A 154 -12.83 -3.04 4.94
CA TYR A 154 -14.21 -2.65 4.74
C TYR A 154 -15.18 -3.83 4.71
N PHE A 155 -14.75 -5.06 4.41
CA PHE A 155 -15.64 -6.22 4.37
C PHE A 155 -15.44 -7.21 5.49
N VAL A 156 -14.19 -7.47 5.89
CA VAL A 156 -13.91 -8.49 6.90
C VAL A 156 -13.84 -7.87 8.27
N VAL A 157 -12.95 -6.90 8.49
CA VAL A 157 -12.79 -6.26 9.80
C VAL A 157 -14.06 -5.53 10.22
N SER A 158 -14.70 -4.75 9.32
CA SER A 158 -15.96 -4.07 9.65
C SER A 158 -17.08 -5.03 10.07
N ARG A 159 -17.13 -6.24 9.48
CA ARG A 159 -18.07 -7.30 9.83
C ARG A 159 -17.68 -8.02 11.11
N GLN A 160 -16.38 -8.27 11.31
CA GLN A 160 -15.85 -8.88 12.53
C GLN A 160 -16.10 -7.99 13.75
N THR A 161 -15.77 -6.71 13.64
CA THR A 161 -16.02 -5.73 14.71
C THR A 161 -17.46 -5.24 14.72
N ARG A 162 -18.29 -5.58 13.73
CA ARG A 162 -19.65 -5.02 13.50
C ARG A 162 -19.69 -3.49 13.61
N GLU A 163 -18.65 -2.82 13.12
CA GLU A 163 -18.47 -1.37 13.21
C GLU A 163 -17.81 -0.84 11.94
N LEU A 164 -18.29 0.30 11.46
CA LEU A 164 -17.66 1.07 10.38
C LEU A 164 -17.24 2.42 10.97
N GLN A 165 -15.94 2.60 11.21
CA GLN A 165 -15.39 3.80 11.84
C GLN A 165 -14.82 4.74 10.79
N ASP A 166 -15.50 5.87 10.60
CA ASP A 166 -15.16 6.91 9.61
C ASP A 166 -14.19 7.95 10.18
N SER A 167 -14.00 7.94 11.50
CA SER A 167 -13.04 8.81 12.16
C SER A 167 -11.61 8.49 11.77
N ASN A 168 -10.76 9.50 11.85
CA ASN A 168 -9.32 9.40 11.63
C ASN A 168 -8.56 9.17 12.94
N LEU A 169 -7.31 8.71 12.88
CA LEU A 169 -6.49 8.54 14.09
C LEU A 169 -6.12 9.90 14.70
N SER A 170 -5.98 10.94 13.88
CA SER A 170 -5.78 12.32 14.33
C SER A 170 -6.92 12.91 15.16
N SER A 171 -8.15 12.37 15.08
CA SER A 171 -9.30 12.89 15.83
C SER A 171 -9.16 12.66 17.35
N ILE A 172 -8.30 11.71 17.75
CA ILE A 172 -8.08 11.30 19.13
C ILE A 172 -7.15 12.26 19.89
N LYS A 173 -6.41 13.13 19.17
CA LYS A 173 -5.37 14.03 19.73
C LYS A 173 -5.81 14.78 20.98
N LYS A 174 -7.01 15.36 20.98
CA LYS A 174 -7.45 16.22 22.09
C LYS A 174 -7.41 15.51 23.45
N GLN A 175 -7.97 14.31 23.54
CA GLN A 175 -8.07 13.56 24.80
C GLN A 175 -6.68 13.17 25.34
N VAL A 176 -5.74 12.86 24.44
CA VAL A 176 -4.38 12.45 24.79
C VAL A 176 -3.49 13.65 25.10
N GLU A 177 -3.61 14.74 24.34
CA GLU A 177 -2.89 16.00 24.57
C GLU A 177 -3.35 16.71 25.85
N GLU A 178 -4.55 16.43 26.36
CA GLU A 178 -5.03 16.90 27.66
C GLU A 178 -4.65 15.95 28.82
N GLY A 179 -4.03 14.81 28.51
CA GLY A 179 -3.65 13.78 29.49
C GLY A 179 -4.84 13.05 30.10
N LEU A 180 -6.03 13.12 29.50
CA LEU A 180 -7.27 12.52 30.02
C LEU A 180 -7.30 11.01 29.83
N LEU A 181 -6.72 10.53 28.74
CA LEU A 181 -6.54 9.11 28.44
C LEU A 181 -5.05 8.77 28.37
N PRO A 182 -4.65 7.50 28.56
CA PRO A 182 -3.27 7.06 28.31
C PRO A 182 -2.84 7.36 26.86
N TYR A 183 -1.55 7.49 26.60
CA TYR A 183 -1.03 7.72 25.26
C TYR A 183 -1.07 6.42 24.41
N PRO A 184 -1.73 6.42 23.23
CA PRO A 184 -1.87 5.21 22.43
C PRO A 184 -0.71 4.96 21.47
N ILE A 185 -0.37 3.68 21.33
CA ILE A 185 0.60 3.16 20.37
C ILE A 185 -0.04 1.99 19.61
N PHE A 186 -0.14 2.10 18.29
CA PHE A 186 -0.60 1.02 17.42
C PHE A 186 0.56 0.51 16.57
N ALA A 187 0.66 -0.81 16.45
CA ALA A 187 1.81 -1.46 15.83
C ALA A 187 1.47 -2.05 14.46
N ALA A 188 2.38 -1.85 13.51
CA ALA A 188 2.48 -2.63 12.28
C ALA A 188 3.95 -3.05 12.07
N ILE A 189 4.18 -3.87 11.05
CA ILE A 189 5.51 -4.11 10.53
C ILE A 189 5.57 -3.84 9.04
N ASP A 190 6.77 -3.56 8.58
CA ASP A 190 7.11 -3.50 7.16
C ASP A 190 7.26 -4.92 6.59
N GLY A 191 6.32 -5.32 5.75
CA GLY A 191 6.27 -6.63 5.12
C GLY A 191 7.46 -6.90 4.21
N ASP A 192 8.05 -5.88 3.59
CA ASP A 192 9.23 -6.05 2.73
C ASP A 192 10.47 -6.41 3.55
N LEU A 193 10.50 -6.03 4.83
CA LEU A 193 11.58 -6.36 5.77
C LEU A 193 11.33 -7.67 6.54
N GLN A 194 10.29 -8.42 6.20
CA GLN A 194 9.99 -9.70 6.85
C GLN A 194 11.14 -10.74 6.73
N PRO A 195 11.86 -10.87 5.59
CA PRO A 195 13.02 -11.76 5.51
C PRO A 195 14.13 -11.38 6.50
N ASP A 196 14.37 -10.09 6.67
CA ASP A 196 15.37 -9.56 7.60
C ASP A 196 14.94 -9.71 9.05
N TRP A 197 13.65 -9.53 9.33
CA TRP A 197 13.05 -9.87 10.61
C TRP A 197 13.28 -11.34 10.97
N LYS A 198 13.00 -12.27 10.04
CA LYS A 198 13.18 -13.71 10.29
C LYS A 198 14.64 -14.10 10.55
N LYS A 199 15.60 -13.43 9.89
CA LYS A 199 17.03 -13.72 10.03
C LYS A 199 17.69 -13.10 11.26
N ARG A 200 17.42 -11.81 11.52
CA ARG A 200 18.15 -11.01 12.51
C ARG A 200 17.26 -10.17 13.42
N LYS A 201 15.94 -10.39 13.40
CA LYS A 201 14.96 -9.64 14.20
C LYS A 201 15.10 -8.12 14.01
N THR A 202 15.36 -7.66 12.79
CA THR A 202 15.72 -6.25 12.52
C THR A 202 14.72 -5.27 13.13
N GLN A 203 15.22 -4.25 13.82
CA GLN A 203 14.40 -3.24 14.48
C GLN A 203 13.65 -2.36 13.46
N LYS A 204 14.24 -2.18 12.27
CA LYS A 204 13.68 -1.42 11.14
C LYS A 204 12.36 -1.99 10.61
N SER A 205 12.02 -3.23 10.95
CA SER A 205 10.72 -3.80 10.56
C SER A 205 9.56 -3.16 11.32
N TRP A 206 9.77 -2.62 12.52
CA TRP A 206 8.67 -2.11 13.34
C TRP A 206 8.24 -0.71 12.89
N PHE A 207 6.92 -0.56 12.69
CA PHE A 207 6.28 0.67 12.29
C PHE A 207 5.24 1.08 13.33
N GLU A 208 5.32 2.32 13.77
CA GLU A 208 4.51 2.87 14.85
C GLU A 208 3.46 3.84 14.31
N PHE A 209 2.27 3.78 14.90
CA PHE A 209 1.20 4.76 14.70
C PHE A 209 0.75 5.35 16.03
N THR A 210 0.62 6.66 16.08
CA THR A 210 0.08 7.44 17.20
C THR A 210 -0.92 8.48 16.65
N PRO A 211 -1.72 9.15 17.49
CA PRO A 211 -2.58 10.25 17.07
C PRO A 211 -1.82 11.41 16.41
N HIS A 212 -0.50 11.50 16.61
CA HIS A 212 0.32 12.57 16.06
C HIS A 212 1.04 12.15 14.79
N HIS A 213 1.59 10.91 14.76
CA HIS A 213 2.58 10.50 13.77
C HIS A 213 2.49 9.03 13.38
N ALA A 214 3.06 8.72 12.23
CA ALA A 214 3.32 7.39 11.72
C ALA A 214 4.80 7.29 11.30
N GLY A 215 5.49 6.18 11.55
CA GLY A 215 6.88 6.03 11.09
C GLY A 215 7.67 4.87 11.68
N TYR A 216 8.99 4.91 11.45
CA TYR A 216 9.95 3.90 11.87
C TYR A 216 10.76 4.41 13.08
N PRO A 217 10.49 3.92 14.30
CA PRO A 217 11.26 4.32 15.48
C PRO A 217 12.76 4.02 15.35
N ALA A 218 13.11 2.88 14.74
CA ALA A 218 14.50 2.48 14.56
C ALA A 218 15.29 3.38 13.59
N LEU A 219 14.60 4.06 12.67
CA LEU A 219 15.21 5.05 11.77
C LEU A 219 15.08 6.48 12.32
N GLY A 220 14.38 6.65 13.44
CA GLY A 220 13.94 7.95 13.95
C GLY A 220 13.10 8.73 12.94
N ALA A 221 12.49 8.09 11.94
CA ALA A 221 11.92 8.76 10.78
C ALA A 221 10.39 8.68 10.79
N PHE A 222 9.73 9.84 10.73
CA PHE A 222 8.28 9.95 10.94
C PHE A 222 7.64 10.95 9.99
N VAL A 223 6.32 10.80 9.83
CA VAL A 223 5.43 11.71 9.12
C VAL A 223 4.22 12.04 10.01
N PRO A 224 3.65 13.25 9.96
CA PRO A 224 2.36 13.53 10.59
C PRO A 224 1.30 12.50 10.18
N ILE A 225 0.50 12.01 11.11
CA ILE A 225 -0.51 10.98 10.80
C ILE A 225 -1.50 11.46 9.73
N THR A 226 -1.78 12.76 9.68
CA THR A 226 -2.65 13.40 8.68
C THR A 226 -2.08 13.36 7.26
N GLN A 227 -0.78 13.09 7.13
CA GLN A 227 -0.05 12.97 5.85
C GLN A 227 0.36 11.52 5.56
N PHE A 228 0.05 10.58 6.46
CA PHE A 228 0.29 9.15 6.21
C PHE A 228 -0.51 8.69 4.99
N GLY A 229 0.19 8.05 4.05
CA GLY A 229 -0.37 7.63 2.76
C GLY A 229 -0.33 8.70 1.67
N SER A 230 0.21 9.89 1.93
CA SER A 230 0.51 10.90 0.89
C SER A 230 1.81 10.56 0.15
N ARG A 231 1.96 11.07 -1.08
CA ARG A 231 3.17 10.84 -1.89
C ARG A 231 4.26 11.84 -1.54
N PHE A 232 5.45 11.34 -1.25
CA PHE A 232 6.65 12.14 -1.00
C PHE A 232 7.76 11.79 -1.98
N GLU A 233 8.63 12.75 -2.25
CA GLU A 233 9.87 12.53 -2.98
C GLU A 233 10.96 13.41 -2.37
N ASN A 234 12.09 12.81 -2.00
CA ASN A 234 13.21 13.50 -1.36
C ASN A 234 12.77 14.36 -0.15
N GLY A 235 11.89 13.80 0.69
CA GLY A 235 11.32 14.46 1.87
C GLY A 235 10.28 15.54 1.61
N THR A 236 9.98 15.86 0.35
CA THR A 236 8.98 16.86 -0.03
C THR A 236 7.65 16.21 -0.34
N LEU A 237 6.55 16.76 0.18
CA LEU A 237 5.19 16.34 -0.13
C LEU A 237 4.86 16.69 -1.59
N VAL A 238 4.63 15.68 -2.43
CA VAL A 238 4.33 15.84 -3.87
C VAL A 238 2.83 15.80 -4.11
N ILE A 239 2.14 14.80 -3.57
CA ILE A 239 0.68 14.64 -3.70
C ILE A 239 0.09 14.44 -2.30
N PRO A 240 -0.67 15.42 -1.78
CA PRO A 240 -1.40 15.24 -0.53
C PRO A 240 -2.58 14.28 -0.73
N GLU A 241 -2.67 13.27 0.12
CA GLU A 241 -3.78 12.34 0.20
C GLU A 241 -4.59 12.57 1.48
N PRO A 242 -5.93 12.42 1.45
CA PRO A 242 -6.72 12.46 2.66
C PRO A 242 -6.29 11.36 3.65
N GLU A 243 -6.21 11.72 4.94
CA GLU A 243 -5.90 10.77 6.01
C GLU A 243 -6.85 9.56 5.94
N ARG A 244 -6.26 8.38 6.08
CA ARG A 244 -7.00 7.12 6.04
C ARG A 244 -7.89 7.00 7.29
N ASP A 245 -9.09 6.45 7.12
CA ASP A 245 -10.01 6.23 8.23
C ASP A 245 -9.55 5.08 9.14
N LEU A 246 -10.09 5.03 10.35
CA LEU A 246 -9.77 3.99 11.33
C LEU A 246 -10.22 2.59 10.88
N THR A 247 -11.23 2.47 10.01
CA THR A 247 -11.59 1.15 9.47
C THR A 247 -10.44 0.59 8.64
N TYR A 248 -9.85 1.41 7.75
CA TYR A 248 -8.65 1.03 7.02
C TYR A 248 -7.49 0.68 7.94
N LEU A 249 -7.19 1.54 8.93
CA LEU A 249 -6.09 1.28 9.86
C LEU A 249 -6.31 -0.01 10.67
N ARG A 250 -7.54 -0.31 11.10
CA ARG A 250 -7.89 -1.61 11.71
C ARG A 250 -7.65 -2.79 10.77
N GLY A 251 -7.93 -2.62 9.48
CA GLY A 251 -7.60 -3.60 8.45
C GLY A 251 -6.11 -3.81 8.27
N LEU A 252 -5.32 -2.72 8.26
CA LEU A 252 -3.87 -2.74 8.16
C LEU A 252 -3.25 -3.48 9.36
N TRP A 253 -3.61 -3.05 10.56
CA TRP A 253 -3.12 -3.62 11.82
C TRP A 253 -3.59 -5.05 12.05
N GLY A 254 -4.71 -5.48 11.45
CA GLY A 254 -5.33 -6.80 11.65
C GLY A 254 -5.24 -7.73 10.44
N SER A 255 -4.25 -7.54 9.57
CA SER A 255 -4.04 -8.31 8.33
C SER A 255 -3.40 -9.69 8.51
N ALA A 256 -2.87 -10.05 9.69
CA ALA A 256 -2.26 -11.38 9.92
C ALA A 256 -3.27 -12.53 9.82
N LEU A 257 -4.56 -12.21 9.95
CA LEU A 257 -5.68 -13.15 9.95
C LEU A 257 -6.22 -13.40 8.54
N ALA A 258 -5.56 -12.85 7.52
CA ALA A 258 -5.95 -13.05 6.16
C ALA A 258 -5.64 -14.48 5.72
N ASP A 259 -6.69 -15.24 5.40
CA ASP A 259 -6.60 -16.53 4.74
C ASP A 259 -7.15 -16.43 3.31
N ILE A 260 -6.42 -16.98 2.34
CA ILE A 260 -6.75 -16.84 0.93
C ILE A 260 -8.06 -17.55 0.56
N GLU A 261 -8.35 -18.70 1.16
CA GLU A 261 -9.56 -19.47 0.86
C GLU A 261 -10.79 -18.84 1.50
N GLU A 262 -10.66 -18.32 2.73
CA GLU A 262 -11.71 -17.54 3.36
C GLU A 262 -11.98 -16.22 2.60
N ILE A 263 -10.94 -15.50 2.18
CA ILE A 263 -11.07 -14.28 1.38
C ILE A 263 -11.77 -14.58 0.06
N LYS A 264 -11.37 -15.63 -0.67
CA LYS A 264 -12.05 -16.06 -1.89
C LYS A 264 -13.53 -16.34 -1.63
N LYS A 265 -13.85 -17.06 -0.55
CA LYS A 265 -15.24 -17.32 -0.15
C LYS A 265 -16.01 -16.03 0.12
N TYR A 266 -15.43 -15.06 0.82
CA TYR A 266 -16.03 -13.75 1.07
C TYR A 266 -16.29 -12.97 -0.22
N ILE A 267 -15.29 -12.92 -1.12
CA ILE A 267 -15.43 -12.29 -2.44
C ILE A 267 -16.58 -12.96 -3.20
N TRP A 268 -16.65 -14.29 -3.17
CA TRP A 268 -17.68 -15.06 -3.86
C TRP A 268 -19.08 -14.82 -3.30
N ASP A 269 -19.23 -14.78 -1.97
CA ASP A 269 -20.50 -14.48 -1.30
C ASP A 269 -20.96 -13.03 -1.61
N MET A 270 -20.02 -12.08 -1.64
CA MET A 270 -20.31 -10.70 -2.02
C MET A 270 -20.79 -10.61 -3.47
N LEU A 271 -20.11 -11.27 -4.40
CA LEU A 271 -20.47 -11.29 -5.81
C LEU A 271 -21.84 -11.94 -6.02
N ARG A 272 -22.18 -12.97 -5.24
CA ARG A 272 -23.51 -13.59 -5.23
C ARG A 272 -24.59 -12.61 -4.76
N ASP A 273 -24.33 -11.85 -3.69
CA ASP A 273 -25.28 -10.85 -3.16
C ASP A 273 -25.44 -9.66 -4.13
N LEU A 274 -24.35 -9.18 -4.72
CA LEU A 274 -24.35 -8.18 -5.79
C LEU A 274 -25.20 -8.64 -6.99
N ARG A 275 -25.01 -9.87 -7.45
CA ARG A 275 -25.81 -10.48 -8.51
C ARG A 275 -27.29 -10.53 -8.15
N GLY A 276 -27.63 -10.92 -6.92
CA GLY A 276 -29.01 -10.92 -6.44
C GLY A 276 -29.66 -9.52 -6.49
N LYS A 277 -28.90 -8.48 -6.13
CA LYS A 277 -29.35 -7.08 -6.16
C LYS A 277 -29.48 -6.52 -7.58
N LEU A 278 -28.58 -6.90 -8.50
CA LEU A 278 -28.68 -6.55 -9.92
C LEU A 278 -29.96 -7.15 -10.53
N LYS A 279 -30.19 -8.45 -10.36
CA LYS A 279 -31.40 -9.14 -10.85
C LYS A 279 -32.70 -8.60 -10.26
N GLN A 280 -32.72 -8.21 -8.98
CA GLN A 280 -33.89 -7.55 -8.37
C GLN A 280 -34.15 -6.15 -8.93
N LYS A 281 -33.09 -5.42 -9.35
CA LYS A 281 -33.23 -4.11 -9.98
C LYS A 281 -33.63 -4.23 -11.44
N GLU A 282 -33.14 -5.22 -12.19
CA GLU A 282 -33.60 -5.58 -13.53
C GLU A 282 -35.09 -5.93 -13.53
N ALA A 283 -35.54 -6.76 -12.58
CA ALA A 283 -36.96 -7.09 -12.44
C ALA A 283 -37.85 -5.86 -12.14
N LYS A 284 -37.28 -4.80 -11.55
CA LYS A 284 -37.96 -3.50 -11.34
C LYS A 284 -37.84 -2.56 -12.54
N ALA A 285 -36.76 -2.68 -13.32
CA ALA A 285 -36.49 -1.89 -14.53
C ALA A 285 -37.13 -2.47 -15.79
N ALA A 286 -37.55 -3.74 -15.79
CA ALA A 286 -38.22 -4.46 -16.88
C ALA A 286 -39.58 -3.87 -17.33
N THR A 287 -39.95 -2.69 -16.84
CA THR A 287 -40.96 -1.81 -17.45
C THR A 287 -40.38 -0.88 -18.53
N CYS A 288 -39.06 -0.88 -18.75
CA CYS A 288 -38.34 -0.20 -19.83
C CYS A 288 -37.30 -1.15 -20.42
N MET A 289 -37.13 -1.11 -21.75
CA MET A 289 -36.36 -2.08 -22.55
C MET A 289 -34.94 -2.34 -22.02
N GLU A 290 -34.52 -3.61 -22.03
CA GLU A 290 -33.16 -4.05 -21.64
C GLU A 290 -32.10 -3.35 -22.52
N SER A 291 -31.16 -2.63 -21.91
CA SER A 291 -30.06 -1.96 -22.61
C SER A 291 -28.89 -2.93 -22.87
N PRO A 292 -28.26 -2.92 -24.07
CA PRO A 292 -27.12 -3.79 -24.42
C PRO A 292 -25.94 -3.73 -23.43
N GLU A 293 -25.74 -2.59 -22.78
CA GLU A 293 -24.64 -2.36 -21.82
C GLU A 293 -24.77 -3.23 -20.55
N VAL A 294 -26.00 -3.53 -20.10
CA VAL A 294 -26.25 -4.38 -18.93
C VAL A 294 -25.87 -5.85 -19.22
N GLN A 295 -26.04 -6.31 -20.46
CA GLN A 295 -25.66 -7.67 -20.88
C GLN A 295 -24.14 -7.84 -20.93
N VAL A 296 -23.40 -6.78 -21.29
CA VAL A 296 -21.93 -6.79 -21.28
C VAL A 296 -21.43 -6.87 -19.83
N ASP A 297 -21.99 -6.06 -18.93
CA ASP A 297 -21.64 -6.05 -17.51
C ASP A 297 -21.91 -7.40 -16.84
N GLU A 298 -23.06 -8.04 -17.13
CA GLU A 298 -23.37 -9.38 -16.62
C GLU A 298 -22.40 -10.45 -17.14
N ALA A 299 -22.09 -10.46 -18.43
CA ALA A 299 -21.18 -11.44 -19.03
C ALA A 299 -19.74 -11.27 -18.49
N LEU A 300 -19.32 -10.03 -18.29
CA LEU A 300 -18.02 -9.67 -17.74
C LEU A 300 -17.94 -10.04 -16.25
N LEU A 301 -18.99 -9.81 -15.47
CA LEU A 301 -19.08 -10.24 -14.07
C LEU A 301 -19.03 -11.77 -13.93
N ASP A 302 -19.72 -12.49 -14.81
CA ASP A 302 -19.72 -13.96 -14.86
C ASP A 302 -18.31 -14.52 -15.19
N LEU A 303 -17.59 -13.87 -16.11
CA LEU A 303 -16.20 -14.20 -16.44
C LEU A 303 -15.26 -13.98 -15.25
N MET A 304 -15.36 -12.82 -14.60
CA MET A 304 -14.56 -12.52 -13.41
C MET A 304 -14.84 -13.49 -12.27
N MET A 305 -16.12 -13.85 -12.07
CA MET A 305 -16.54 -14.81 -11.06
C MET A 305 -15.93 -16.19 -11.25
N ALA A 306 -15.87 -16.67 -12.50
CA ALA A 306 -15.20 -17.93 -12.82
C ALA A 306 -13.70 -17.82 -12.54
N TYR A 307 -13.08 -16.72 -12.97
CA TYR A 307 -11.64 -16.51 -12.84
C TYR A 307 -11.15 -16.40 -11.40
N VAL A 308 -11.86 -15.63 -10.56
CA VAL A 308 -11.53 -15.46 -9.13
C VAL A 308 -11.72 -16.76 -8.37
N LYS A 309 -12.72 -17.57 -8.74
CA LYS A 309 -13.00 -18.85 -8.10
C LYS A 309 -11.89 -19.86 -8.38
N ASP A 310 -11.50 -20.01 -9.64
CA ASP A 310 -10.39 -20.85 -10.05
C ASP A 310 -9.86 -20.35 -11.41
N GLN A 311 -8.60 -19.93 -11.45
CA GLN A 311 -7.97 -19.41 -12.69
C GLN A 311 -7.86 -20.47 -13.78
N ASN A 312 -7.97 -21.74 -13.42
CA ASN A 312 -7.99 -22.88 -14.32
C ASN A 312 -9.43 -23.41 -14.55
N ASP A 313 -10.46 -22.68 -14.11
CA ASP A 313 -11.85 -23.09 -14.29
C ASP A 313 -12.13 -23.26 -15.81
N PRO A 314 -12.48 -24.47 -16.27
CA PRO A 314 -12.73 -24.71 -17.69
C PRO A 314 -13.88 -23.86 -18.24
N SER A 315 -14.78 -23.38 -17.38
CA SER A 315 -15.88 -22.49 -17.78
C SER A 315 -15.42 -21.08 -18.17
N ILE A 316 -14.19 -20.65 -17.83
CA ILE A 316 -13.66 -19.34 -18.22
C ILE A 316 -13.72 -19.16 -19.74
N LYS A 317 -13.33 -20.19 -20.50
CA LYS A 317 -13.37 -20.16 -21.98
C LYS A 317 -14.79 -19.97 -22.50
N ASP A 318 -15.77 -20.59 -21.85
CA ASP A 318 -17.18 -20.44 -22.21
C ASP A 318 -17.73 -19.06 -21.81
N LYS A 319 -17.29 -18.49 -20.68
CA LYS A 319 -17.62 -17.12 -20.28
C LYS A 319 -17.01 -16.08 -21.21
N LEU A 320 -15.77 -16.30 -21.68
CA LEU A 320 -15.15 -15.46 -22.69
C LEU A 320 -15.91 -15.49 -24.02
N ARG A 321 -16.38 -16.67 -24.45
CA ARG A 321 -17.28 -16.81 -25.62
C ARG A 321 -18.60 -16.07 -25.43
N ALA A 322 -19.20 -16.16 -24.25
CA ALA A 322 -20.43 -15.43 -23.95
C ALA A 322 -20.21 -13.91 -24.02
N LEU A 323 -19.13 -13.40 -23.43
CA LEU A 323 -18.73 -12.00 -23.53
C LEU A 323 -18.49 -11.59 -24.98
N GLN A 324 -17.77 -12.41 -25.76
CA GLN A 324 -17.54 -12.19 -27.19
C GLN A 324 -18.85 -12.09 -27.97
N GLN A 325 -19.83 -12.95 -27.70
CA GLN A 325 -21.14 -12.92 -28.38
C GLN A 325 -21.87 -11.61 -28.12
N VAL A 326 -21.91 -11.14 -26.87
CA VAL A 326 -22.55 -9.86 -26.53
C VAL A 326 -21.84 -8.68 -27.21
N LEU A 327 -20.50 -8.71 -27.26
CA LEU A 327 -19.68 -7.64 -27.85
C LEU A 327 -19.66 -7.65 -29.39
N SER A 328 -19.90 -8.79 -30.03
CA SER A 328 -19.86 -8.94 -31.49
C SER A 328 -20.93 -8.12 -32.24
N ALA A 329 -21.93 -7.61 -31.50
CA ALA A 329 -22.96 -6.71 -31.97
C ALA A 329 -22.50 -5.23 -32.07
N GLU A 330 -21.41 -4.84 -31.40
CA GLU A 330 -20.84 -3.50 -31.49
C GLU A 330 -20.01 -3.33 -32.77
N ARG A 331 -20.34 -2.30 -33.54
CA ARG A 331 -19.59 -1.85 -34.73
C ARG A 331 -18.91 -0.52 -34.39
N ASP A 332 -17.70 -0.32 -34.88
CA ASP A 332 -17.08 1.00 -34.82
C ASP A 332 -17.68 1.97 -35.85
N GLU A 333 -17.20 3.21 -35.87
CA GLU A 333 -17.68 4.28 -36.78
C GLU A 333 -17.49 3.95 -38.27
N PHE A 334 -16.69 2.93 -38.59
CA PHE A 334 -16.40 2.48 -39.95
C PHE A 334 -17.11 1.16 -40.32
N GLY A 335 -17.91 0.61 -39.41
CA GLY A 335 -18.66 -0.63 -39.65
C GLY A 335 -17.84 -1.90 -39.48
N GLU A 336 -16.67 -1.84 -38.84
CA GLU A 336 -15.84 -2.99 -38.51
C GLU A 336 -16.15 -3.54 -37.11
N GLN A 337 -15.82 -4.82 -36.88
CA GLN A 337 -15.97 -5.45 -35.56
C GLN A 337 -14.88 -4.93 -34.60
N ARG A 338 -15.29 -4.26 -33.53
CA ARG A 338 -14.40 -3.54 -32.60
C ARG A 338 -13.48 -4.45 -31.76
N TYR A 339 -13.82 -5.73 -31.64
CA TYR A 339 -13.17 -6.67 -30.70
C TYR A 339 -12.70 -7.98 -31.37
N ILE A 340 -12.25 -7.93 -32.65
CA ILE A 340 -11.76 -9.11 -33.39
C ILE A 340 -10.67 -9.87 -32.62
N TRP A 341 -9.81 -9.15 -31.90
CA TRP A 341 -8.77 -9.75 -31.05
C TRP A 341 -9.31 -10.72 -29.99
N LEU A 342 -10.55 -10.55 -29.54
CA LEU A 342 -11.15 -11.41 -28.51
C LEU A 342 -11.34 -12.85 -29.03
N ASP A 343 -11.56 -13.02 -30.34
CA ASP A 343 -11.69 -14.33 -30.99
C ASP A 343 -10.38 -15.12 -30.94
N GLU A 344 -9.27 -14.46 -31.28
CA GLU A 344 -7.93 -15.07 -31.22
C GLU A 344 -7.58 -15.51 -29.79
N ILE A 345 -7.99 -14.73 -28.78
CA ILE A 345 -7.74 -15.05 -27.38
C ILE A 345 -8.60 -16.21 -26.90
N VAL A 346 -9.88 -16.22 -27.24
CA VAL A 346 -10.78 -17.33 -26.92
C VAL A 346 -10.26 -18.63 -27.51
N GLN A 347 -9.73 -18.60 -28.74
CA GLN A 347 -9.19 -19.79 -29.40
C GLN A 347 -7.92 -20.31 -28.71
N ASN A 348 -7.00 -19.41 -28.36
CA ASN A 348 -5.68 -19.76 -27.84
C ASN A 348 -5.57 -19.71 -26.31
N TRP A 349 -6.69 -19.53 -25.59
CA TRP A 349 -6.71 -19.33 -24.13
C TRP A 349 -5.85 -20.33 -23.36
N ASP A 350 -5.86 -21.60 -23.76
CA ASP A 350 -5.16 -22.66 -23.05
C ASP A 350 -3.63 -22.59 -23.21
N GLU A 351 -3.15 -21.94 -24.28
CA GLU A 351 -1.74 -21.78 -24.62
C GLU A 351 -1.12 -20.49 -24.05
N ILE A 352 -1.95 -19.56 -23.59
CA ILE A 352 -1.53 -18.27 -23.02
C ILE A 352 -0.98 -18.49 -21.60
N SER A 353 0.15 -17.86 -21.30
CA SER A 353 0.77 -17.94 -19.98
C SER A 353 -0.12 -17.32 -18.90
N PRO A 354 -0.06 -17.77 -17.63
CA PRO A 354 -0.87 -17.19 -16.54
C PRO A 354 -0.72 -15.66 -16.42
N LYS A 355 0.50 -15.14 -16.55
CA LYS A 355 0.79 -13.70 -16.51
C LYS A 355 0.14 -12.95 -17.67
N GLU A 356 0.09 -13.53 -18.86
CA GLU A 356 -0.58 -12.92 -20.01
C GLU A 356 -2.11 -12.99 -19.88
N LYS A 357 -2.66 -14.05 -19.27
CA LYS A 357 -4.08 -14.13 -18.90
C LYS A 357 -4.47 -13.04 -17.89
N GLU A 358 -3.59 -12.74 -16.94
CA GLU A 358 -3.76 -11.63 -15.98
C GLU A 358 -3.83 -10.28 -16.71
N GLN A 359 -2.82 -10.00 -17.54
CA GLN A 359 -2.73 -8.76 -18.32
C GLN A 359 -3.93 -8.57 -19.25
N PHE A 360 -4.43 -9.67 -19.80
CA PHE A 360 -5.62 -9.67 -20.62
C PHE A 360 -6.88 -9.29 -19.85
N LEU A 361 -7.07 -9.90 -18.67
CA LEU A 361 -8.19 -9.55 -17.82
C LEU A 361 -8.06 -8.08 -17.43
N GLU A 362 -6.90 -7.62 -16.95
CA GLU A 362 -6.62 -6.20 -16.69
C GLU A 362 -6.95 -5.30 -17.90
N TYR A 363 -6.70 -5.75 -19.12
CA TYR A 363 -7.05 -5.04 -20.35
C TYR A 363 -8.55 -5.04 -20.65
N LEU A 364 -9.24 -6.18 -20.54
CA LEU A 364 -10.69 -6.26 -20.66
C LEU A 364 -11.35 -5.31 -19.65
N LEU A 365 -10.85 -5.34 -18.42
CA LEU A 365 -11.23 -4.43 -17.36
C LEU A 365 -11.04 -2.98 -17.83
N TYR A 366 -9.84 -2.59 -18.26
CA TYR A 366 -9.61 -1.23 -18.77
C TYR A 366 -10.59 -0.81 -19.89
N CYS A 367 -10.84 -1.69 -20.88
CA CYS A 367 -11.70 -1.40 -22.04
C CYS A 367 -13.14 -1.07 -21.67
N PHE A 368 -13.71 -1.79 -20.69
CA PHE A 368 -15.10 -1.58 -20.26
C PHE A 368 -15.24 -0.51 -19.16
N MET A 369 -14.13 0.14 -18.81
CA MET A 369 -14.01 0.97 -17.61
C MET A 369 -13.58 2.42 -17.87
N ARG A 370 -13.44 2.84 -19.13
CA ARG A 370 -13.23 4.25 -19.44
C ARG A 370 -14.57 5.00 -19.35
N PRO A 371 -14.67 6.13 -18.61
CA PRO A 371 -15.78 7.06 -18.80
C PRO A 371 -15.77 7.45 -20.29
N ARG A 372 -16.85 7.20 -21.04
CA ARG A 372 -16.98 7.73 -22.40
C ARG A 372 -16.85 9.26 -22.29
N GLU A 373 -15.68 9.78 -22.66
CA GLU A 373 -15.45 11.23 -22.71
C GLU A 373 -16.54 11.84 -23.60
N LEU A 374 -17.25 12.80 -23.01
CA LEU A 374 -18.47 13.38 -23.52
C LEU A 374 -18.31 13.92 -24.94
N HIS A 375 -19.22 13.51 -25.83
CA HIS A 375 -19.84 14.49 -26.71
C HIS A 375 -20.63 15.48 -25.82
N GLU A 376 -20.15 16.72 -25.77
CA GLU A 376 -20.84 17.83 -25.12
C GLU A 376 -22.27 17.95 -25.70
N GLY A 377 -23.28 17.64 -24.88
CA GLY A 377 -24.67 17.96 -25.22
C GLY A 377 -25.71 16.87 -24.98
N ALA A 378 -25.72 16.19 -23.83
CA ALA A 378 -26.90 15.43 -23.42
C ALA A 378 -27.23 15.68 -21.94
N LYS A 379 -28.44 16.16 -21.70
CA LYS A 379 -28.97 16.55 -20.39
C LYS A 379 -29.02 15.36 -19.42
N SER A 380 -28.61 15.63 -18.18
CA SER A 380 -28.72 14.77 -16.99
C SER A 380 -30.08 14.05 -16.88
N ASN A 381 -30.07 12.72 -17.00
CA ASN A 381 -31.15 11.84 -16.57
C ASN A 381 -30.60 10.75 -15.63
N SER A 382 -31.48 10.22 -14.77
CA SER A 382 -31.23 9.21 -13.73
C SER A 382 -30.46 7.95 -14.18
N MET A 383 -30.33 7.70 -15.48
CA MET A 383 -29.66 6.52 -16.06
C MET A 383 -28.13 6.63 -15.96
N ASN A 384 -27.55 7.81 -16.18
CA ASN A 384 -26.08 8.05 -16.10
C ASN A 384 -25.49 7.82 -14.69
N ARG A 385 -26.33 7.80 -13.64
CA ARG A 385 -25.89 7.50 -12.26
C ARG A 385 -25.80 6.00 -11.96
N ILE A 386 -26.48 5.16 -12.73
CA ILE A 386 -26.51 3.70 -12.52
C ILE A 386 -25.30 3.06 -13.23
N GLU A 387 -25.01 3.48 -14.46
CA GLU A 387 -23.80 3.09 -15.21
C GLU A 387 -22.52 3.35 -14.41
N GLY A 388 -22.38 4.55 -13.83
CA GLY A 388 -21.20 4.90 -13.02
C GLY A 388 -21.04 4.06 -11.74
N LEU A 389 -22.13 3.61 -11.12
CA LEU A 389 -22.07 2.76 -9.91
C LEU A 389 -21.66 1.32 -10.24
N ILE A 390 -22.14 0.77 -11.37
CA ILE A 390 -21.77 -0.58 -11.81
C ILE A 390 -20.29 -0.59 -12.20
N GLN A 391 -19.84 0.42 -12.94
CA GLN A 391 -18.44 0.66 -13.28
C GLN A 391 -17.55 0.74 -12.02
N ASP A 392 -17.93 1.56 -11.04
CA ASP A 392 -17.22 1.70 -9.77
C ASP A 392 -17.09 0.36 -8.99
N VAL A 393 -18.18 -0.41 -8.90
CA VAL A 393 -18.19 -1.75 -8.28
C VAL A 393 -17.24 -2.69 -9.03
N PHE A 394 -17.28 -2.65 -10.34
CA PHE A 394 -16.46 -3.49 -11.19
C PHE A 394 -14.97 -3.15 -11.06
N THR A 395 -14.61 -1.86 -10.97
CA THR A 395 -13.22 -1.41 -10.68
C THR A 395 -12.72 -2.05 -9.41
N PHE A 396 -13.56 -1.97 -8.36
CA PHE A 396 -13.25 -2.48 -7.05
C PHE A 396 -13.03 -3.98 -7.06
N LEU A 397 -13.95 -4.76 -7.66
CA LEU A 397 -13.81 -6.22 -7.75
C LEU A 397 -12.57 -6.64 -8.53
N SER A 398 -12.24 -5.87 -9.56
CA SER A 398 -11.08 -6.09 -10.41
C SER A 398 -9.77 -5.89 -9.70
N LYS A 399 -9.60 -4.72 -9.07
CA LYS A 399 -8.42 -4.44 -8.25
C LYS A 399 -8.32 -5.41 -7.08
N THR A 400 -9.44 -5.77 -6.45
CA THR A 400 -9.47 -6.82 -5.41
C THR A 400 -8.96 -8.15 -5.96
N GLY A 401 -9.41 -8.57 -7.14
CA GLY A 401 -8.97 -9.81 -7.78
C GLY A 401 -7.46 -9.82 -8.06
N ILE A 402 -6.92 -8.73 -8.59
CA ILE A 402 -5.48 -8.55 -8.86
C ILE A 402 -4.67 -8.59 -7.56
N CYS A 403 -5.07 -7.80 -6.56
CA CYS A 403 -4.39 -7.76 -5.26
C CYS A 403 -4.48 -9.13 -4.54
N CYS A 404 -5.60 -9.85 -4.68
CA CYS A 404 -5.77 -11.18 -4.10
C CYS A 404 -4.85 -12.20 -4.76
N TRP A 405 -4.62 -12.09 -6.08
CA TRP A 405 -3.65 -12.92 -6.77
C TRP A 405 -2.23 -12.58 -6.32
N ARG A 406 -1.82 -11.32 -6.45
CA ARG A 406 -0.47 -10.86 -6.08
C ARG A 406 -0.19 -11.01 -4.59
N TRP A 407 -1.23 -11.23 -3.80
CA TRP A 407 -1.20 -11.23 -2.34
C TRP A 407 -0.57 -9.94 -1.82
N GLU A 408 -1.03 -8.82 -2.36
CA GLU A 408 -0.49 -7.48 -2.09
C GLU A 408 -1.28 -6.81 -0.97
N TRP A 409 -0.57 -6.41 0.10
CA TRP A 409 -1.14 -5.88 1.33
C TRP A 409 -0.45 -4.58 1.73
N GLY A 410 -1.23 -3.69 2.34
CA GLY A 410 -0.67 -2.54 3.05
C GLY A 410 0.05 -1.53 2.16
N THR A 411 -0.24 -1.51 0.86
CA THR A 411 0.42 -0.65 -0.12
C THR A 411 0.14 0.82 0.22
N VAL A 412 1.17 1.52 0.66
CA VAL A 412 1.12 2.95 0.98
C VAL A 412 2.33 3.65 0.39
N TYR A 413 2.18 4.91 -0.04
CA TYR A 413 3.32 5.67 -0.51
C TYR A 413 4.40 5.78 0.57
N ASN A 414 5.63 5.49 0.18
CA ASN A 414 6.78 5.56 1.05
C ASN A 414 7.17 7.03 1.27
N PHE A 415 6.94 7.53 2.48
CA PHE A 415 7.33 8.89 2.82
C PHE A 415 8.86 9.09 2.82
N LEU A 416 9.65 8.01 2.83
CA LEU A 416 11.11 8.02 2.76
C LEU A 416 11.67 7.88 1.34
N TYR A 417 10.82 7.86 0.32
CA TYR A 417 11.24 7.67 -1.07
C TYR A 417 12.24 8.76 -1.52
N LYS A 418 13.41 8.32 -1.99
CA LYS A 418 14.57 9.13 -2.38
C LYS A 418 15.05 10.12 -1.30
N HIS A 419 14.78 9.85 -0.03
CA HIS A 419 15.12 10.77 1.05
C HIS A 419 16.61 10.66 1.42
N GLY A 420 17.41 11.70 1.12
CA GLY A 420 18.88 11.67 1.29
C GLY A 420 19.42 11.38 2.71
N ASN A 421 18.62 11.59 3.77
CA ASN A 421 18.99 11.22 5.15
C ASN A 421 18.86 9.71 5.46
N ILE A 422 18.25 8.92 4.57
CA ILE A 422 18.12 7.47 4.75
C ILE A 422 19.26 6.79 4.00
N THR A 423 20.14 6.13 4.73
CA THR A 423 21.29 5.40 4.15
C THR A 423 20.89 4.03 3.59
N ASP A 424 19.75 3.49 4.05
CA ASP A 424 19.26 2.18 3.66
C ASP A 424 18.65 2.23 2.25
N GLU A 425 19.44 1.84 1.24
CA GLU A 425 19.04 1.85 -0.18
C GLU A 425 17.72 1.13 -0.42
N ALA A 426 17.49 -0.01 0.23
CA ALA A 426 16.25 -0.78 0.06
C ALA A 426 15.01 -0.01 0.52
N ILE A 427 15.15 0.84 1.55
CA ILE A 427 14.05 1.67 2.06
C ILE A 427 13.86 2.92 1.19
N GLN A 428 14.93 3.61 0.79
CA GLN A 428 14.80 4.86 0.01
C GLN A 428 14.49 4.64 -1.48
N SER A 429 14.79 3.47 -2.06
CA SER A 429 14.61 3.22 -3.50
C SER A 429 13.18 2.82 -3.89
N ARG A 430 12.38 2.32 -2.95
CA ARG A 430 11.01 1.88 -3.22
C ARG A 430 10.00 3.02 -3.06
N GLU A 431 9.08 3.13 -4.01
CA GLU A 431 8.01 4.14 -3.99
C GLU A 431 6.87 3.77 -3.02
N PHE A 432 6.67 2.49 -2.77
CA PHE A 432 5.63 1.97 -1.87
C PHE A 432 6.22 1.21 -0.69
N LEU A 433 5.52 1.25 0.44
CA LEU A 433 5.70 0.37 1.60
C LEU A 433 4.55 -0.65 1.62
N HIS A 434 4.81 -1.85 2.12
CA HIS A 434 3.81 -2.89 2.32
C HIS A 434 3.64 -3.17 3.82
N LEU A 435 2.85 -2.34 4.51
CA LEU A 435 2.69 -2.44 5.96
C LEU A 435 1.65 -3.50 6.33
N VAL A 436 2.03 -4.43 7.21
CA VAL A 436 1.18 -5.55 7.63
C VAL A 436 1.11 -5.66 9.15
N ASP A 437 0.22 -6.52 9.63
CA ASP A 437 0.00 -6.78 11.05
C ASP A 437 1.29 -7.19 11.78
N ALA A 438 1.59 -6.49 12.87
CA ALA A 438 2.76 -6.77 13.70
C ALA A 438 2.73 -8.15 14.36
N GLY A 439 1.57 -8.80 14.43
CA GLY A 439 1.40 -10.18 14.87
C GLY A 439 2.18 -11.20 14.04
N LEU A 440 2.55 -10.85 12.80
CA LEU A 440 3.46 -11.65 11.96
C LEU A 440 4.93 -11.60 12.43
N ALA A 441 5.26 -10.68 13.34
CA ALA A 441 6.58 -10.55 13.96
C ALA A 441 6.57 -11.07 15.40
N ILE A 442 6.15 -10.23 16.35
CA ILE A 442 5.88 -10.61 17.75
C ILE A 442 4.45 -10.22 18.01
N ASN A 443 3.63 -11.16 18.51
CA ASN A 443 2.20 -10.95 18.73
C ASN A 443 1.87 -9.99 19.91
N THR A 444 2.71 -9.00 20.19
CA THR A 444 2.56 -8.01 21.27
C THR A 444 3.47 -6.81 20.99
N PRO A 445 3.09 -5.57 21.37
CA PRO A 445 3.80 -4.36 20.97
C PRO A 445 5.03 -4.03 21.84
N TYR A 446 5.67 -5.01 22.50
CA TYR A 446 6.87 -4.76 23.32
C TYR A 446 7.96 -3.97 22.59
N PRO A 447 8.29 -4.24 21.30
CA PRO A 447 9.32 -3.48 20.60
C PRO A 447 9.03 -1.99 20.48
N LEU A 448 7.76 -1.57 20.57
CA LEU A 448 7.37 -0.17 20.60
C LEU A 448 7.24 0.39 22.03
N VAL A 449 7.29 -0.41 23.10
CA VAL A 449 7.14 0.10 24.48
C VAL A 449 8.44 0.04 25.27
N LEU A 450 9.26 -0.97 25.02
CA LEU A 450 10.57 -1.17 25.64
C LEU A 450 11.69 -0.18 25.26
N PRO A 451 11.62 0.62 24.17
CA PRO A 451 12.67 1.60 23.89
C PRO A 451 12.93 2.47 25.13
N PRO A 452 14.19 2.61 25.58
CA PRO A 452 14.50 3.28 26.83
C PRO A 452 13.97 4.71 26.93
N ALA A 453 13.78 5.38 25.80
CA ALA A 453 13.18 6.71 25.72
C ALA A 453 11.78 6.81 26.36
N ARG A 454 11.01 5.70 26.43
CA ARG A 454 9.69 5.65 27.09
C ARG A 454 9.77 5.39 28.60
N GLY A 455 10.89 4.84 29.09
CA GLY A 455 11.13 4.64 30.53
C GLY A 455 10.05 3.82 31.25
N ALA A 456 9.48 2.80 30.60
CA ALA A 456 8.39 2.01 31.18
C ALA A 456 8.85 1.23 32.43
N HIS A 457 8.30 1.54 33.60
CA HIS A 457 8.69 0.93 34.88
C HIS A 457 7.96 -0.39 35.14
N LEU A 458 6.69 -0.45 34.75
CA LEU A 458 5.81 -1.62 34.87
C LEU A 458 5.03 -1.82 33.57
N ILE A 459 5.05 -3.05 33.08
CA ILE A 459 4.31 -3.48 31.90
C ILE A 459 3.26 -4.50 32.34
N LEU A 460 1.98 -4.20 32.06
CA LEU A 460 0.87 -5.15 32.18
C LEU A 460 0.59 -5.72 30.78
N SER A 461 1.05 -6.93 30.51
CA SER A 461 0.98 -7.59 29.21
C SER A 461 -0.16 -8.61 29.20
N PHE A 462 -1.24 -8.31 28.50
CA PHE A 462 -2.39 -9.19 28.34
C PHE A 462 -2.27 -10.00 27.04
N ASP A 463 -2.14 -11.31 27.18
CA ASP A 463 -1.99 -12.26 26.09
C ASP A 463 -3.29 -12.97 25.74
N PHE A 464 -3.70 -12.76 24.50
CA PHE A 464 -4.89 -13.28 23.83
C PHE A 464 -4.52 -14.25 22.68
N SER A 465 -3.29 -14.78 22.66
CA SER A 465 -2.81 -15.70 21.63
C SER A 465 -3.60 -17.02 21.67
N ALA A 466 -3.77 -17.67 20.50
CA ALA A 466 -4.46 -18.97 20.43
C ALA A 466 -3.55 -20.16 20.82
N GLY A 467 -2.24 -20.00 20.64
CA GLY A 467 -1.23 -21.03 20.89
C GLY A 467 -0.66 -20.99 22.31
N ASP A 468 0.66 -21.17 22.41
CA ASP A 468 1.40 -21.04 23.67
C ASP A 468 1.23 -19.60 24.22
N PRO A 469 0.62 -19.43 25.41
CA PRO A 469 0.37 -18.11 25.99
C PRO A 469 1.64 -17.43 26.48
N LEU A 470 2.80 -18.10 26.45
CA LEU A 470 4.11 -17.56 26.83
C LEU A 470 5.00 -17.30 25.60
N GLU A 471 4.55 -17.58 24.37
CA GLU A 471 5.33 -17.36 23.15
C GLU A 471 5.69 -15.88 22.96
N THR A 472 4.79 -14.97 23.31
CA THR A 472 5.05 -13.52 23.25
C THR A 472 6.19 -13.09 24.17
N ILE A 473 6.28 -13.66 25.37
CA ILE A 473 7.39 -13.43 26.30
C ILE A 473 8.69 -14.03 25.75
N ARG A 474 8.64 -15.27 25.25
CA ARG A 474 9.79 -15.96 24.63
C ARG A 474 10.37 -15.14 23.48
N ALA A 475 9.53 -14.76 22.52
CA ALA A 475 9.92 -14.00 21.34
C ALA A 475 10.43 -12.60 21.70
N THR A 476 9.83 -11.95 22.71
CA THR A 476 10.27 -10.64 23.20
C THR A 476 11.64 -10.73 23.87
N ALA A 477 11.87 -11.73 24.72
CA ALA A 477 13.16 -11.93 25.37
C ALA A 477 14.27 -12.20 24.35
N ASP A 478 13.99 -13.00 23.31
CA ASP A 478 14.92 -13.24 22.20
C ASP A 478 15.24 -11.94 21.43
N TYR A 479 14.21 -11.16 21.07
CA TYR A 479 14.38 -9.84 20.45
C TYR A 479 15.22 -8.90 21.32
N CYS A 480 14.92 -8.80 22.61
CA CYS A 480 15.65 -7.93 23.53
C CYS A 480 17.11 -8.35 23.68
N ARG A 481 17.38 -9.65 23.72
CA ARG A 481 18.75 -10.20 23.73
C ARG A 481 19.52 -9.85 22.46
N CYS A 482 18.89 -9.93 21.29
CA CYS A 482 19.51 -9.59 20.01
C CYS A 482 19.91 -8.11 19.91
N HIS A 483 19.20 -7.23 20.62
CA HIS A 483 19.37 -5.77 20.53
C HIS A 483 19.86 -5.11 21.82
N ALA A 484 20.35 -5.91 22.78
CA ALA A 484 20.81 -5.42 24.08
C ALA A 484 19.79 -4.51 24.82
N ILE A 485 18.49 -4.78 24.65
CA ILE A 485 17.42 -4.07 25.34
C ILE A 485 17.21 -4.71 26.72
N PRO A 486 17.20 -3.94 27.83
CA PRO A 486 16.92 -4.48 29.15
C PRO A 486 15.52 -5.12 29.22
N PHE A 487 15.47 -6.41 29.54
CA PHE A 487 14.25 -7.18 29.72
C PHE A 487 14.47 -8.26 30.79
N PRO A 488 13.44 -8.66 31.56
CA PRO A 488 13.56 -9.75 32.52
C PRO A 488 14.13 -11.03 31.89
N GLU A 489 15.02 -11.70 32.62
CA GLU A 489 15.55 -12.99 32.18
C GLU A 489 14.45 -14.05 32.20
N VAL A 490 14.38 -14.86 31.15
CA VAL A 490 13.41 -15.96 31.03
C VAL A 490 14.14 -17.24 30.62
N ARG A 491 13.81 -18.34 31.29
CA ARG A 491 14.37 -19.65 30.99
C ARG A 491 13.37 -20.50 30.22
N GLU A 492 13.82 -21.14 29.14
CA GLU A 492 12.95 -21.87 28.22
C GLU A 492 12.27 -23.10 28.86
N ASP A 493 12.95 -23.77 29.78
CA ASP A 493 12.41 -24.89 30.56
C ASP A 493 11.22 -24.44 31.44
N GLN A 494 11.37 -23.29 32.11
CA GLN A 494 10.34 -22.68 32.93
C GLN A 494 9.12 -22.25 32.10
N LEU A 495 9.33 -21.61 30.95
CA LEU A 495 8.22 -21.21 30.06
C LEU A 495 7.43 -22.43 29.56
N LYS A 496 8.12 -23.52 29.20
CA LYS A 496 7.48 -24.78 28.79
C LYS A 496 6.69 -25.44 29.91
N GLU A 497 7.13 -25.32 31.15
CA GLU A 497 6.40 -25.83 32.31
C GLU A 497 5.12 -25.01 32.54
N TRP A 498 5.24 -23.68 32.57
CA TRP A 498 4.11 -22.76 32.73
C TRP A 498 3.06 -22.91 31.61
N ALA A 499 3.48 -23.13 30.37
CA ALA A 499 2.56 -23.29 29.24
C ALA A 499 1.64 -24.52 29.33
N LYS A 500 2.00 -25.56 30.11
CA LYS A 500 1.17 -26.77 30.28
C LYS A 500 -0.08 -26.52 31.12
N ALA A 501 0.03 -25.66 32.13
CA ALA A 501 -1.03 -25.31 33.05
C ALA A 501 -0.92 -23.81 33.37
N PRO A 502 -1.29 -22.94 32.43
CA PRO A 502 -1.05 -21.51 32.56
C PRO A 502 -1.82 -20.94 33.75
N GLU A 503 -1.11 -20.20 34.59
CA GLU A 503 -1.65 -19.38 35.67
C GLU A 503 -2.18 -18.06 35.11
N SER A 504 -3.01 -17.36 35.88
CA SER A 504 -3.63 -16.11 35.45
C SER A 504 -2.63 -14.96 35.29
N CYS A 505 -1.49 -14.99 35.99
CA CYS A 505 -0.47 -13.96 35.89
C CYS A 505 0.94 -14.50 36.26
N TYR A 506 1.95 -14.05 35.52
CA TYR A 506 3.37 -14.26 35.83
C TYR A 506 4.07 -12.92 36.03
N ILE A 507 4.83 -12.77 37.11
CA ILE A 507 5.58 -11.54 37.41
C ILE A 507 7.08 -11.79 37.15
N LEU A 508 7.61 -11.14 36.13
CA LEU A 508 9.00 -11.26 35.67
C LEU A 508 9.79 -10.01 36.07
N ARG A 509 10.99 -10.20 36.60
CA ARG A 509 11.89 -9.12 37.04
C ARG A 509 13.30 -9.33 36.51
N GLY A 510 13.91 -8.25 36.04
CA GLY A 510 15.35 -8.17 35.77
C GLY A 510 16.06 -7.27 36.79
N GLU A 511 17.38 -7.24 36.73
CA GLU A 511 18.19 -6.28 37.48
C GLU A 511 18.00 -4.84 36.98
N THR A 512 17.77 -4.69 35.67
CA THR A 512 17.53 -3.44 34.96
C THR A 512 16.34 -3.59 34.00
N GLY A 513 15.63 -2.50 33.72
CA GLY A 513 14.46 -2.52 32.82
C GLY A 513 13.13 -2.81 33.55
N PRO A 514 12.01 -2.88 32.80
CA PRO A 514 10.66 -2.96 33.38
C PRO A 514 10.44 -4.22 34.22
N VAL A 515 9.60 -4.09 35.24
CA VAL A 515 8.86 -5.25 35.76
C VAL A 515 7.76 -5.60 34.77
N VAL A 516 7.63 -6.89 34.43
CA VAL A 516 6.60 -7.37 33.50
C VAL A 516 5.63 -8.26 34.24
N MET A 517 4.36 -7.89 34.25
CA MET A 517 3.25 -8.76 34.64
C MET A 517 2.58 -9.28 33.38
N HIS A 518 2.64 -10.59 33.17
CA HIS A 518 2.10 -11.26 31.98
C HIS A 518 0.85 -12.05 32.31
N PHE A 519 -0.27 -11.68 31.71
CA PHE A 519 -1.60 -12.23 31.98
C PHE A 519 -2.03 -13.13 30.84
N THR A 520 -2.45 -14.35 31.16
CA THR A 520 -2.93 -15.32 30.17
C THR A 520 -4.46 -15.31 30.11
N LEU A 521 -5.03 -15.20 28.90
CA LEU A 521 -6.49 -15.11 28.74
C LEU A 521 -7.23 -16.32 29.30
N PHE A 522 -6.82 -17.52 28.89
CA PHE A 522 -7.39 -18.78 29.37
C PHE A 522 -6.37 -19.47 30.28
N ASN A 523 -6.76 -19.68 31.53
CA ASN A 523 -5.89 -20.17 32.59
C ASN A 523 -6.64 -21.11 33.52
N ILE A 524 -5.89 -21.80 34.39
CA ILE A 524 -6.46 -22.78 35.32
C ILE A 524 -7.47 -22.16 36.30
N SER A 525 -7.36 -20.86 36.60
CA SER A 525 -8.23 -20.17 37.56
C SER A 525 -9.60 -19.84 36.99
N ASN A 526 -9.69 -19.50 35.70
CA ASN A 526 -10.95 -19.10 35.04
C ASN A 526 -11.57 -20.18 34.15
N CYS A 527 -10.78 -21.16 33.69
CA CYS A 527 -11.20 -22.23 32.77
C CYS A 527 -11.10 -23.63 33.37
N GLY A 528 -10.47 -23.81 34.54
CA GLY A 528 -10.19 -25.13 35.12
C GLY A 528 -9.27 -25.96 34.21
N ASP A 529 -9.50 -27.27 34.15
CA ASP A 529 -8.72 -28.20 33.32
C ASP A 529 -9.06 -28.16 31.82
N ASP A 530 -10.08 -27.38 31.41
CA ASP A 530 -10.66 -27.41 30.06
C ASP A 530 -10.17 -26.27 29.13
N ILE A 531 -8.95 -25.77 29.36
CA ILE A 531 -8.35 -24.62 28.64
C ILE A 531 -8.37 -24.82 27.12
N GLU A 532 -8.12 -26.04 26.65
CA GLU A 532 -8.06 -26.35 25.23
C GLU A 532 -9.44 -26.23 24.55
N THR A 533 -10.52 -26.56 25.26
CA THR A 533 -11.88 -26.34 24.77
C THR A 533 -12.20 -24.86 24.68
N TRP A 534 -11.76 -24.05 25.65
CA TRP A 534 -11.89 -22.59 25.59
C TRP A 534 -11.13 -21.99 24.40
N ARG A 535 -9.89 -22.43 24.15
CA ARG A 535 -9.10 -22.01 22.99
C ARG A 535 -9.81 -22.31 21.67
N LYS A 536 -10.34 -23.53 21.52
CA LYS A 536 -11.13 -23.93 20.33
C LYS A 536 -12.45 -23.17 20.22
N LYS A 537 -13.14 -22.92 21.34
CA LYS A 537 -14.40 -22.17 21.41
C LYS A 537 -14.23 -20.74 20.86
N TYR A 538 -13.06 -20.15 21.08
CA TYR A 538 -12.70 -18.80 20.67
C TYR A 538 -11.51 -18.79 19.69
N ASP A 539 -11.51 -19.68 18.70
CA ASP A 539 -10.43 -19.71 17.69
C ASP A 539 -10.21 -18.35 16.99
N THR A 540 -8.98 -18.09 16.54
CA THR A 540 -8.60 -16.79 15.98
C THR A 540 -9.32 -16.45 14.68
N MET A 541 -9.59 -17.46 13.83
CA MET A 541 -10.26 -17.27 12.55
C MET A 541 -11.79 -17.33 12.67
N LYS A 542 -12.30 -17.51 13.89
CA LYS A 542 -13.74 -17.61 14.13
C LYS A 542 -14.46 -16.31 13.73
N LEU A 543 -15.39 -16.44 12.79
CA LEU A 543 -16.13 -15.32 12.22
C LEU A 543 -17.20 -14.79 13.18
N SER A 544 -17.46 -13.48 13.15
CA SER A 544 -18.41 -12.79 14.02
C SER A 544 -19.84 -13.31 13.91
N ASP A 545 -20.24 -13.93 12.80
CA ASP A 545 -21.56 -14.54 12.66
C ASP A 545 -21.72 -15.85 13.47
N SER A 546 -20.60 -16.44 13.89
CA SER A 546 -20.59 -17.62 14.77
C SER A 546 -20.40 -17.26 16.25
N TYR A 547 -20.24 -15.96 16.56
CA TYR A 547 -20.26 -15.44 17.93
C TYR A 547 -21.70 -15.09 18.30
N THR A 548 -22.31 -15.90 19.16
CA THR A 548 -23.60 -15.56 19.77
C THR A 548 -23.40 -14.47 20.84
N PRO A 549 -24.46 -13.74 21.21
CA PRO A 549 -24.39 -12.78 22.32
C PRO A 549 -23.84 -13.39 23.61
N ASP A 550 -24.16 -14.66 23.90
CA ASP A 550 -23.64 -15.37 25.07
C ASP A 550 -22.14 -15.63 24.96
N LEU A 551 -21.62 -15.98 23.78
CA LEU A 551 -20.18 -16.13 23.57
C LEU A 551 -19.42 -14.83 23.82
N VAL A 552 -19.99 -13.69 23.39
CA VAL A 552 -19.42 -12.35 23.63
C VAL A 552 -19.44 -12.02 25.12
N LYS A 553 -20.59 -12.24 25.79
CA LYS A 553 -20.75 -12.02 27.24
C LYS A 553 -19.79 -12.88 28.06
N ASP A 554 -19.64 -14.16 27.70
CA ASP A 554 -18.70 -15.08 28.33
C ASP A 554 -17.25 -14.61 28.21
N LEU A 555 -16.82 -14.18 27.03
CA LEU A 555 -15.45 -13.75 26.80
C LEU A 555 -15.13 -12.42 27.49
N LEU A 556 -16.08 -11.48 27.51
CA LEU A 556 -15.99 -10.27 28.33
C LEU A 556 -15.84 -10.63 29.81
N ARG A 557 -16.67 -11.53 30.34
CA ARG A 557 -16.61 -11.97 31.74
C ARG A 557 -15.25 -12.56 32.09
N VAL A 558 -14.76 -13.52 31.29
CA VAL A 558 -13.48 -14.22 31.53
C VAL A 558 -12.29 -13.24 31.50
N SER A 559 -12.31 -12.28 30.57
CA SER A 559 -11.25 -11.26 30.47
C SER A 559 -11.29 -10.24 31.62
N LYS A 560 -12.49 -9.84 32.09
CA LYS A 560 -12.66 -9.04 33.32
C LYS A 560 -12.13 -9.78 34.55
N GLU A 561 -12.52 -11.05 34.72
CA GLU A 561 -12.09 -11.89 35.84
C GLU A 561 -10.56 -11.96 35.97
N ASN A 562 -9.81 -12.01 34.85
CA ASN A 562 -8.34 -12.03 34.88
C ASN A 562 -7.70 -10.79 35.50
N VAL A 563 -8.29 -9.61 35.25
CA VAL A 563 -7.83 -8.37 35.89
C VAL A 563 -8.24 -8.38 37.35
N GLN A 564 -9.49 -8.72 37.65
CA GLN A 564 -10.04 -8.71 39.00
C GLN A 564 -9.28 -9.64 39.95
N MET A 565 -9.00 -10.87 39.53
CA MET A 565 -8.27 -11.85 40.36
C MET A 565 -6.81 -11.44 40.63
N ASN A 566 -6.24 -10.57 39.80
CA ASN A 566 -4.88 -10.09 39.94
C ASN A 566 -4.78 -8.65 40.42
N LYS A 567 -5.90 -8.03 40.83
CA LYS A 567 -5.95 -6.65 41.31
C LYS A 567 -4.90 -6.37 42.39
N ASP A 568 -4.82 -7.23 43.41
CA ASP A 568 -3.88 -7.04 44.52
C ASP A 568 -2.43 -7.19 44.07
N ASN A 569 -2.14 -8.10 43.14
CA ASN A 569 -0.82 -8.24 42.53
C ASN A 569 -0.42 -6.96 41.77
N ILE A 570 -1.33 -6.41 40.97
CA ILE A 570 -1.12 -5.17 40.23
C ILE A 570 -0.84 -4.01 41.19
N LEU A 571 -1.68 -3.84 42.22
CA LEU A 571 -1.51 -2.79 43.22
C LEU A 571 -0.19 -2.94 43.99
N ASN A 572 0.22 -4.16 44.29
CA ASN A 572 1.50 -4.43 44.94
C ASN A 572 2.70 -4.04 44.06
N GLU A 573 2.65 -4.31 42.75
CA GLU A 573 3.71 -3.87 41.83
C GLU A 573 3.73 -2.36 41.63
N MET A 574 2.55 -1.73 41.51
CA MET A 574 2.43 -0.27 41.47
C MET A 574 3.03 0.39 42.73
N ARG A 575 2.81 -0.17 43.92
CA ARG A 575 3.43 0.32 45.17
C ARG A 575 4.95 0.22 45.15
N LYS A 576 5.50 -0.88 44.64
CA LYS A 576 6.96 -1.10 44.60
C LYS A 576 7.66 -0.08 43.69
N ILE A 577 7.13 0.13 42.49
CA ILE A 577 7.71 1.08 41.52
C ILE A 577 7.49 2.54 41.92
N ALA A 578 6.44 2.84 42.69
CA ALA A 578 6.17 4.19 43.21
C ALA A 578 7.18 4.65 44.27
N VAL A 579 7.68 3.72 45.09
CA VAL A 579 8.66 4.00 46.15
C VAL A 579 10.10 3.97 45.63
N LYS A 580 10.41 3.04 44.72
CA LYS A 580 11.75 2.86 44.17
C LYS A 580 11.68 2.86 42.65
N PRO A 581 12.01 3.98 41.99
CA PRO A 581 12.06 4.01 40.53
C PRO A 581 13.07 2.98 40.02
N VAL A 582 12.70 2.30 38.95
CA VAL A 582 13.52 1.28 38.28
C VAL A 582 14.80 1.91 37.74
N ASN A 583 15.94 1.26 37.98
CA ASN A 583 17.21 1.68 37.39
C ASN A 583 17.22 1.30 35.91
N PHE A 584 17.13 2.30 35.03
CA PHE A 584 17.56 2.17 33.65
C PHE A 584 19.07 2.48 33.57
N PRO A 585 19.87 1.72 32.80
CA PRO A 585 21.22 2.13 32.47
C PRO A 585 21.20 3.55 31.90
N GLY A 586 22.19 4.38 32.23
CA GLY A 586 22.30 5.72 31.64
C GLY A 586 22.47 5.60 30.13
N VAL A 587 21.41 5.92 29.37
CA VAL A 587 21.37 5.80 27.92
C VAL A 587 22.13 6.98 27.32
N THR A 588 23.24 6.72 26.61
CA THR A 588 23.87 7.75 25.78
C THR A 588 23.04 7.96 24.52
N LYS A 589 23.13 9.14 23.89
CA LYS A 589 22.30 9.51 22.71
C LYS A 589 22.41 8.52 21.53
N GLU A 590 23.42 7.67 21.52
CA GLU A 590 23.70 6.66 20.50
C GLU A 590 23.00 5.30 20.77
N ASP A 591 22.43 5.09 21.96
CA ASP A 591 21.88 3.79 22.42
C ASP A 591 20.38 3.60 22.10
N CYS A 592 19.70 4.63 21.61
CA CYS A 592 18.31 4.52 21.16
C CYS A 592 18.31 4.10 19.68
N TRP A 593 18.29 2.78 19.45
CA TRP A 593 18.23 2.13 18.14
C TRP A 593 19.54 2.21 17.36
N GLY A 594 20.40 1.21 17.58
CA GLY A 594 21.66 1.06 16.87
C GLY A 594 21.44 0.64 15.42
N ASP A 595 21.25 1.64 14.54
CA ASP A 595 21.71 1.64 13.14
C ASP A 595 21.81 3.11 12.67
N THR A 596 23.04 3.59 12.63
CA THR A 596 23.50 4.97 12.43
C THR A 596 22.75 5.79 11.35
N VAL A 597 22.02 6.83 11.77
CA VAL A 597 21.78 8.03 10.95
C VAL A 597 22.83 9.06 11.36
N GLN A 598 23.74 9.41 10.45
CA GLN A 598 24.78 10.41 10.72
C GLN A 598 24.16 11.81 10.91
N HIS A 599 24.70 12.54 11.88
CA HIS A 599 24.31 13.88 12.29
C HIS A 599 23.96 14.82 11.12
N ALA A 600 22.71 15.30 11.11
CA ALA A 600 22.31 16.47 10.33
C ALA A 600 23.06 17.70 10.85
N GLN A 601 24.00 18.21 10.05
CA GLN A 601 24.56 19.54 10.27
C GLN A 601 23.43 20.58 10.15
N SER A 602 23.39 21.45 11.16
CA SER A 602 22.53 22.62 11.32
C SER A 602 22.05 23.23 10.00
N SER A 603 20.72 23.29 9.85
CA SER A 603 20.00 24.18 8.94
C SER A 603 20.63 25.58 8.95
N ARG A 604 21.22 25.99 7.82
CA ARG A 604 21.38 27.42 7.53
C ARG A 604 20.01 27.97 7.19
N THR A 605 19.41 28.65 8.15
CA THR A 605 18.27 29.55 7.92
C THR A 605 18.73 30.63 6.95
N VAL A 606 18.34 30.53 5.67
CA VAL A 606 18.45 31.65 4.74
C VAL A 606 17.16 32.45 4.88
N GLU A 607 17.22 33.56 5.61
CA GLU A 607 16.21 34.61 5.55
C GLU A 607 16.18 35.18 4.13
N ILE A 608 15.19 34.79 3.32
CA ILE A 608 14.89 35.48 2.07
C ILE A 608 13.98 36.66 2.43
N LYS A 609 14.58 37.86 2.50
CA LYS A 609 13.85 39.13 2.47
C LYS A 609 13.13 39.24 1.13
N MET A 610 11.80 39.25 1.16
CA MET A 610 11.00 39.63 0.00
C MET A 610 11.22 41.12 -0.28
N SER A 611 11.88 41.42 -1.40
CA SER A 611 11.84 42.73 -2.03
C SER A 611 10.92 42.68 -3.24
N ASN A 612 9.81 43.42 -3.15
CA ASN A 612 8.95 43.76 -4.28
C ASN A 612 9.80 44.42 -5.37
N ASN A 613 9.84 43.82 -6.56
CA ASN A 613 9.91 44.56 -7.80
C ASN A 613 9.24 43.74 -8.91
N THR A 614 8.09 44.25 -9.29
CA THR A 614 7.37 44.00 -10.54
C THR A 614 8.27 44.33 -11.73
N ASP A 615 8.38 43.41 -12.68
CA ASP A 615 8.30 43.64 -14.13
C ASP A 615 8.87 42.43 -14.89
N ILE A 616 8.00 41.50 -15.29
CA ILE A 616 8.27 40.58 -16.40
C ILE A 616 7.03 40.54 -17.29
N THR A 617 7.19 41.11 -18.48
CA THR A 617 6.24 41.11 -19.59
C THR A 617 6.17 39.73 -20.23
N PHE A 618 4.95 39.22 -20.42
CA PHE A 618 4.66 38.01 -21.20
C PHE A 618 4.73 38.34 -22.70
N SER A 619 5.63 37.69 -23.43
CA SER A 619 5.59 37.65 -24.90
C SER A 619 4.78 36.45 -25.37
N GLU A 620 3.82 36.71 -26.24
CA GLU A 620 2.85 35.79 -26.86
C GLU A 620 3.45 34.53 -27.51
N PRO A 621 2.66 33.44 -27.63
CA PRO A 621 3.06 32.25 -28.37
C PRO A 621 3.13 32.52 -29.88
N LEU A 622 4.27 32.15 -30.49
CA LEU A 622 4.51 32.22 -31.93
C LEU A 622 3.51 31.35 -32.71
N LYS A 623 2.84 31.96 -33.67
CA LYS A 623 1.95 31.33 -34.66
C LYS A 623 2.71 30.33 -35.55
N PRO A 624 2.04 29.30 -36.09
CA PRO A 624 2.64 28.36 -37.03
C PRO A 624 3.00 29.07 -38.35
N VAL A 625 4.24 28.89 -38.78
CA VAL A 625 4.74 29.37 -40.07
C VAL A 625 4.37 28.36 -41.15
N ASN A 626 3.54 28.76 -42.10
CA ASN A 626 3.32 28.04 -43.36
C ASN A 626 4.54 28.26 -44.27
N PHE A 627 5.13 27.17 -44.78
CA PHE A 627 6.01 27.21 -45.95
C PHE A 627 5.43 26.37 -47.10
N PRO A 628 5.58 26.81 -48.36
CA PRO A 628 4.88 26.25 -49.50
C PRO A 628 5.68 25.14 -50.20
N GLY A 629 4.96 24.12 -50.67
CA GLY A 629 5.36 23.33 -51.83
C GLY A 629 6.18 22.05 -51.56
N VAL A 630 5.49 21.00 -51.14
CA VAL A 630 5.59 19.68 -51.82
C VAL A 630 4.16 19.16 -51.94
N THR A 631 3.79 18.80 -53.15
CA THR A 631 2.45 18.47 -53.59
C THR A 631 1.96 17.13 -53.06
N LYS A 632 0.64 17.04 -52.92
CA LYS A 632 -0.16 15.82 -52.80
C LYS A 632 0.27 14.81 -53.87
N GLU A 633 0.35 13.55 -53.49
CA GLU A 633 0.50 12.37 -54.35
C GLU A 633 1.83 12.28 -55.10
N ASP A 634 2.85 11.65 -54.49
CA ASP A 634 3.86 10.91 -55.24
C ASP A 634 4.29 9.65 -54.46
N CYS A 635 3.84 8.51 -54.99
CA CYS A 635 4.33 7.14 -54.84
C CYS A 635 4.37 6.45 -53.45
N TRP A 636 3.21 5.99 -52.97
CA TRP A 636 3.08 4.78 -52.14
C TRP A 636 1.98 3.87 -52.70
N GLY A 637 2.10 3.55 -53.99
CA GLY A 637 1.33 2.48 -54.62
C GLY A 637 2.10 1.17 -54.53
N ASP A 638 1.44 0.16 -53.99
CA ASP A 638 1.76 -1.26 -54.10
C ASP A 638 3.08 -1.75 -53.50
N THR A 639 3.10 -2.00 -52.19
CA THR A 639 3.78 -3.21 -51.68
C THR A 639 3.14 -3.71 -50.37
N VAL A 640 2.52 -4.90 -50.46
CA VAL A 640 2.00 -5.79 -49.40
C VAL A 640 0.69 -5.38 -48.69
N GLN A 641 -0.41 -5.86 -49.26
CA GLN A 641 -1.79 -5.81 -48.74
C GLN A 641 -2.09 -6.80 -47.58
N HIS A 642 -1.10 -7.25 -46.81
CA HIS A 642 -1.35 -8.21 -45.72
C HIS A 642 -0.49 -7.93 -44.49
N ALA A 643 -0.90 -6.96 -43.68
CA ALA A 643 -0.46 -6.85 -42.28
C ALA A 643 -1.60 -6.31 -41.40
N GLN A 644 -2.70 -7.08 -41.33
CA GLN A 644 -3.79 -6.86 -40.39
C GLN A 644 -3.41 -7.33 -38.97
N SER A 645 -2.38 -6.75 -38.37
CA SER A 645 -2.09 -6.97 -36.94
C SER A 645 -1.80 -5.65 -36.24
N SER A 646 -2.44 -5.44 -35.09
CA SER A 646 -2.60 -4.13 -34.45
C SER A 646 -1.34 -3.54 -33.81
N ARG A 647 -0.17 -4.20 -33.81
CA ARG A 647 1.06 -3.72 -33.11
C ARG A 647 2.34 -4.00 -33.88
N THR A 648 2.37 -3.60 -35.15
CA THR A 648 3.55 -3.62 -36.02
C THR A 648 4.35 -2.33 -35.85
N VAL A 649 5.68 -2.41 -35.93
CA VAL A 649 6.57 -1.27 -36.16
C VAL A 649 7.21 -1.41 -37.53
N GLU A 650 6.99 -0.40 -38.38
CA GLU A 650 7.68 -0.25 -39.67
C GLU A 650 8.84 0.71 -39.49
N ILE A 651 10.04 0.29 -39.85
CA ILE A 651 11.25 1.11 -39.76
C ILE A 651 11.72 1.40 -41.18
N LYS A 652 11.76 2.68 -41.52
CA LYS A 652 12.36 3.21 -42.73
C LYS A 652 13.64 3.92 -42.35
N MET A 653 14.77 3.58 -42.97
CA MET A 653 16.05 4.22 -42.71
C MET A 653 16.63 4.78 -44.01
N SER A 654 16.92 6.08 -44.04
CA SER A 654 17.57 6.76 -45.15
C SER A 654 18.97 7.21 -44.75
N ASN A 655 19.98 6.81 -45.52
CA ASN A 655 21.37 7.17 -45.31
C ASN A 655 21.83 8.18 -46.35
N ASN A 656 21.92 9.45 -45.97
CA ASN A 656 22.37 10.56 -46.82
C ASN A 656 23.83 10.94 -46.48
N THR A 657 24.65 9.93 -46.17
CA THR A 657 26.07 10.07 -45.84
C THR A 657 26.91 9.25 -46.80
N ASP A 658 28.22 9.47 -46.78
CA ASP A 658 29.21 8.66 -47.49
C ASP A 658 29.62 7.37 -46.73
N ILE A 659 29.04 7.15 -45.53
CA ILE A 659 29.34 5.99 -44.69
C ILE A 659 28.44 4.83 -45.08
N THR A 660 29.02 3.64 -45.20
CA THR A 660 28.26 2.39 -45.36
C THR A 660 28.08 1.73 -44.00
N PHE A 661 26.85 1.38 -43.64
CA PHE A 661 26.58 0.54 -42.48
C PHE A 661 26.16 -0.87 -42.91
N SER A 662 26.68 -1.90 -42.25
CA SER A 662 26.50 -3.31 -42.61
C SER A 662 26.15 -4.15 -41.39
N GLU A 663 25.86 -5.43 -41.62
CA GLU A 663 25.65 -6.43 -40.56
C GLU A 663 24.57 -6.01 -39.54
N PRO A 664 23.30 -5.92 -39.96
CA PRO A 664 22.22 -5.65 -39.03
C PRO A 664 22.14 -6.74 -37.96
N LEU A 665 22.22 -6.33 -36.71
CA LEU A 665 21.97 -7.17 -35.54
C LEU A 665 20.71 -6.67 -34.84
N TYR A 666 19.88 -7.56 -34.36
CA TYR A 666 18.69 -7.17 -33.60
C TYR A 666 18.47 -8.09 -32.41
N TYR A 667 17.89 -7.53 -31.36
CA TYR A 667 17.37 -8.25 -30.19
C TYR A 667 15.92 -7.83 -29.97
N LEU A 668 15.04 -8.83 -29.81
CA LEU A 668 13.63 -8.61 -29.55
C LEU A 668 13.31 -9.15 -28.17
N GLN A 669 13.01 -8.24 -27.24
CA GLN A 669 12.45 -8.60 -25.94
C GLN A 669 11.02 -9.14 -26.12
N SER A 670 10.27 -8.59 -27.09
CA SER A 670 8.96 -9.08 -27.50
C SER A 670 8.66 -8.82 -28.98
N GLY A 671 7.84 -9.69 -29.58
CA GLY A 671 7.56 -9.70 -31.03
C GLY A 671 8.45 -10.65 -31.82
N HIS A 672 8.37 -10.54 -33.15
CA HIS A 672 9.22 -11.24 -34.12
C HIS A 672 9.40 -10.39 -35.38
N VAL A 673 10.36 -10.78 -36.22
CA VAL A 673 10.63 -10.09 -37.49
C VAL A 673 9.54 -10.45 -38.50
N LEU A 674 8.98 -9.42 -39.15
CA LEU A 674 8.03 -9.59 -40.26
C LEU A 674 8.74 -9.39 -41.61
N VAL A 675 9.56 -8.34 -41.72
CA VAL A 675 10.43 -8.09 -42.87
C VAL A 675 11.83 -7.87 -42.35
N ASP A 676 12.76 -8.73 -42.75
CA ASP A 676 14.16 -8.69 -42.29
C ASP A 676 14.86 -7.37 -42.61
N PRO A 677 15.71 -6.85 -41.71
CA PRO A 677 16.57 -5.72 -42.00
C PRO A 677 17.56 -6.07 -43.13
N PRO A 678 17.63 -5.27 -44.21
CA PRO A 678 18.57 -5.51 -45.30
C PRO A 678 20.04 -5.54 -44.82
N PRO A 679 20.91 -6.39 -45.39
CA PRO A 679 22.26 -6.60 -44.88
C PRO A 679 23.19 -5.38 -45.02
N LEU A 680 22.79 -4.39 -45.82
CA LEU A 680 23.57 -3.21 -46.15
C LEU A 680 22.68 -1.95 -46.18
N LEU A 681 23.13 -0.91 -45.50
CA LEU A 681 22.62 0.46 -45.61
C LEU A 681 23.69 1.29 -46.33
N SER A 682 23.60 1.31 -47.65
CA SER A 682 24.55 2.01 -48.53
C SER A 682 24.40 3.54 -48.45
N PRO A 683 25.44 4.30 -48.83
CA PRO A 683 25.34 5.72 -49.11
C PRO A 683 24.20 6.04 -50.08
N GLU A 684 23.50 7.15 -49.84
CA GLU A 684 22.38 7.67 -50.64
C GLU A 684 21.28 6.62 -50.91
N SER A 685 20.99 5.79 -49.90
CA SER A 685 19.99 4.72 -50.01
C SER A 685 18.97 4.76 -48.89
N THR A 686 17.80 4.19 -49.17
CA THR A 686 16.73 4.00 -48.20
C THR A 686 16.35 2.52 -48.13
N ILE A 687 16.26 2.01 -46.90
CA ILE A 687 15.86 0.63 -46.61
C ILE A 687 14.59 0.62 -45.75
N ASN A 688 13.87 -0.49 -45.80
CA ASN A 688 12.70 -0.74 -44.97
C ASN A 688 12.81 -2.10 -44.29
N CYS A 689 12.35 -2.20 -43.06
CA CYS A 689 12.16 -3.45 -42.34
C CYS A 689 10.98 -3.32 -41.37
N SER A 690 10.49 -4.44 -40.84
CA SER A 690 9.37 -4.39 -39.90
C SER A 690 9.39 -5.53 -38.89
N PHE A 691 8.86 -5.21 -37.72
CA PHE A 691 8.73 -6.13 -36.60
C PHE A 691 7.28 -6.12 -36.13
N VAL A 692 6.78 -7.27 -35.70
CA VAL A 692 5.37 -7.43 -35.36
C VAL A 692 5.19 -8.27 -34.10
N LYS A 693 4.10 -8.02 -33.37
CA LYS A 693 3.78 -8.77 -32.16
C LYS A 693 3.65 -10.25 -32.47
N LYS A 694 3.87 -11.10 -31.47
CA LYS A 694 3.53 -12.52 -31.59
C LYS A 694 2.01 -12.70 -31.70
N SER A 695 1.56 -13.65 -32.51
CA SER A 695 0.15 -14.02 -32.56
C SER A 695 -0.31 -14.43 -31.16
N SER A 696 -1.53 -14.03 -30.78
CA SER A 696 -2.15 -14.40 -29.49
C SER A 696 -1.43 -13.95 -28.21
N SER A 697 -0.41 -13.09 -28.32
CA SER A 697 0.24 -12.46 -27.17
C SER A 697 -0.32 -11.05 -26.90
N PHE A 698 -0.38 -10.70 -25.61
CA PHE A 698 -0.68 -9.37 -25.08
C PHE A 698 0.56 -8.50 -24.87
N GLN A 699 1.69 -8.96 -25.39
CA GLN A 699 2.89 -8.16 -25.44
C GLN A 699 2.94 -7.37 -26.75
N GLY A 700 3.52 -6.18 -26.65
CA GLY A 700 3.77 -5.33 -27.81
C GLY A 700 4.92 -5.83 -28.67
N THR A 701 5.45 -4.94 -29.50
CA THR A 701 6.68 -5.20 -30.25
C THR A 701 7.80 -4.35 -29.65
N VAL A 702 8.78 -4.98 -29.03
CA VAL A 702 9.83 -4.32 -28.26
C VAL A 702 11.19 -4.90 -28.62
N GLY A 703 12.12 -4.05 -29.03
CA GLY A 703 13.47 -4.48 -29.36
C GLY A 703 14.41 -3.37 -29.76
N ILE A 704 15.59 -3.79 -30.19
CA ILE A 704 16.67 -2.94 -30.69
C ILE A 704 17.19 -3.49 -32.03
N LEU A 705 17.48 -2.58 -32.96
CA LEU A 705 18.12 -2.85 -34.24
C LEU A 705 19.42 -2.06 -34.32
N VAL A 706 20.53 -2.73 -34.64
CA VAL A 706 21.87 -2.16 -34.69
C VAL A 706 22.50 -2.40 -36.06
N TYR A 707 22.99 -1.34 -36.69
CA TYR A 707 23.81 -1.41 -37.90
C TYR A 707 25.27 -1.05 -37.59
N GLN A 708 26.21 -1.85 -38.07
CA GLN A 708 27.64 -1.67 -37.80
C GLN A 708 28.26 -0.74 -38.85
N GLY A 709 28.86 0.37 -38.44
CA GLY A 709 29.65 1.23 -39.33
C GLY A 709 31.16 1.07 -39.10
N PRO A 710 32.01 1.78 -39.88
CA PRO A 710 33.46 1.64 -39.81
C PRO A 710 34.09 2.13 -38.50
N SER A 711 33.45 3.09 -37.83
CA SER A 711 33.94 3.68 -36.56
C SER A 711 32.82 4.04 -35.59
N VAL A 712 31.57 3.98 -36.05
CA VAL A 712 30.37 4.26 -35.27
C VAL A 712 29.28 3.28 -35.66
N HIS A 713 28.55 2.79 -34.67
CA HIS A 713 27.47 1.82 -34.86
C HIS A 713 26.14 2.47 -34.47
N LEU A 714 25.13 2.32 -35.31
CA LEU A 714 23.82 2.96 -35.15
C LEU A 714 22.85 1.97 -34.49
N ALA A 715 22.32 2.33 -33.33
CA ALA A 715 21.33 1.56 -32.60
C ALA A 715 19.97 2.29 -32.56
N LEU A 716 18.90 1.56 -32.87
CA LEU A 716 17.52 2.02 -32.88
C LEU A 716 16.71 1.15 -31.93
N LEU A 717 16.19 1.75 -30.86
CA LEU A 717 15.28 1.08 -29.94
C LEU A 717 13.85 1.45 -30.28
N PHE A 718 12.96 0.46 -30.25
CA PHE A 718 11.53 0.66 -30.38
C PHE A 718 10.78 -0.17 -29.34
N SER A 719 9.76 0.43 -28.74
CA SER A 719 8.85 -0.20 -27.81
C SER A 719 7.43 0.25 -28.18
N VAL A 720 6.70 -0.62 -28.86
CA VAL A 720 5.32 -0.39 -29.29
C VAL A 720 4.43 -1.29 -28.44
N PRO A 721 3.91 -0.80 -27.29
CA PRO A 721 3.22 -1.66 -26.34
C PRO A 721 1.88 -2.14 -26.91
N PHE A 722 1.43 -3.31 -26.41
CA PHE A 722 0.11 -3.83 -26.74
C PHE A 722 -1.01 -2.89 -26.27
N ASN A 723 -0.86 -2.31 -25.08
CA ASN A 723 -1.85 -1.41 -24.48
C ASN A 723 -1.33 0.03 -24.38
N TYR A 724 -1.81 0.92 -25.26
CA TYR A 724 -1.46 2.35 -25.25
C TYR A 724 -2.05 3.13 -24.07
N ALA A 725 -2.97 2.52 -23.30
CA ALA A 725 -3.53 3.16 -22.14
C ALA A 725 -2.71 2.98 -20.86
N LEU A 726 -2.01 1.86 -20.74
CA LEU A 726 -1.14 1.56 -19.60
C LEU A 726 0.32 1.92 -19.89
N HIS A 727 0.74 1.83 -21.15
CA HIS A 727 2.11 2.06 -21.58
C HIS A 727 2.14 2.93 -22.83
N ARG A 728 3.17 3.77 -22.98
CA ARG A 728 3.33 4.63 -24.16
C ARG A 728 4.29 4.01 -25.16
N ILE A 729 4.22 4.44 -26.42
CA ILE A 729 5.27 4.11 -27.38
C ILE A 729 6.54 4.82 -26.94
N GLU A 730 7.62 4.08 -26.85
CA GLU A 730 8.96 4.62 -26.60
C GLU A 730 9.86 4.25 -27.78
N PHE A 731 10.74 5.17 -28.15
CA PHE A 731 11.81 4.88 -29.11
C PHE A 731 13.07 5.63 -28.72
N ALA A 732 14.22 5.09 -29.10
CA ALA A 732 15.51 5.72 -28.83
C ALA A 732 16.45 5.61 -30.03
N LEU A 733 17.31 6.63 -30.15
CA LEU A 733 18.48 6.63 -31.01
C LEU A 733 19.71 6.47 -30.13
N ALA A 734 20.63 5.60 -30.51
CA ALA A 734 21.93 5.49 -29.87
C ALA A 734 23.06 5.34 -30.89
N ILE A 735 24.22 5.89 -30.53
CA ILE A 735 25.48 5.75 -31.26
C ILE A 735 26.48 5.09 -30.34
N MET A 736 27.16 4.08 -30.86
CA MET A 736 28.20 3.33 -30.17
C MET A 736 29.52 3.46 -30.90
N THR A 737 30.63 3.51 -30.16
CA THR A 737 31.99 3.60 -30.73
C THR A 737 32.75 2.27 -30.73
N GLU A 738 32.20 1.24 -30.07
CA GLU A 738 32.75 -0.12 -30.05
C GLU A 738 31.80 -1.11 -30.74
N PRO A 739 32.31 -2.10 -31.50
CA PRO A 739 31.48 -3.08 -32.20
C PRO A 739 30.74 -4.00 -31.22
N VAL A 740 29.44 -4.20 -31.47
CA VAL A 740 28.61 -5.08 -30.62
C VAL A 740 28.63 -6.49 -31.18
N SER A 741 29.45 -7.38 -30.63
CA SER A 741 29.53 -8.74 -31.19
C SER A 741 28.64 -9.78 -30.50
N ARG A 742 28.20 -9.65 -29.23
CA ARG A 742 27.46 -10.74 -28.54
C ARG A 742 26.41 -10.41 -27.46
N ASP A 743 26.24 -9.17 -27.02
CA ASP A 743 25.33 -8.88 -25.87
C ASP A 743 24.43 -7.67 -26.15
N LEU A 744 23.54 -7.81 -27.14
CA LEU A 744 22.54 -6.80 -27.48
C LEU A 744 21.48 -6.59 -26.40
N GLU A 745 21.24 -7.60 -25.56
CA GLU A 745 20.32 -7.53 -24.43
C GLU A 745 20.82 -6.52 -23.39
N ARG A 746 22.12 -6.56 -23.05
CA ARG A 746 22.72 -5.55 -22.16
C ARG A 746 22.67 -4.14 -22.74
N VAL A 747 22.94 -3.98 -24.03
CA VAL A 747 22.85 -2.67 -24.70
C VAL A 747 21.41 -2.14 -24.68
N PHE A 748 20.43 -3.02 -24.90
CA PHE A 748 19.02 -2.70 -24.77
C PHE A 748 18.69 -2.21 -23.34
N ASP A 749 19.11 -2.94 -22.32
CA ASP A 749 18.88 -2.59 -20.91
C ASP A 749 19.53 -1.27 -20.52
N ASP A 750 20.77 -1.03 -20.95
CA ASP A 750 21.50 0.21 -20.65
C ASP A 750 20.79 1.44 -21.25
N ILE A 751 20.29 1.34 -22.48
CA ILE A 751 19.50 2.41 -23.13
C ILE A 751 18.16 2.62 -22.41
N ILE A 752 17.45 1.55 -22.04
CA ILE A 752 16.15 1.64 -21.33
C ILE A 752 16.32 2.27 -19.95
N GLN A 753 17.39 1.93 -19.22
CA GLN A 753 17.68 2.43 -17.87
C GLN A 753 18.35 3.82 -17.87
N GLY A 754 18.63 4.40 -19.04
CA GLY A 754 19.30 5.69 -19.17
C GLY A 754 20.75 5.68 -18.67
N LYS A 755 21.41 4.52 -18.64
CA LYS A 755 22.81 4.38 -18.26
C LYS A 755 23.69 4.76 -19.46
N GLY A 756 24.18 6.00 -19.46
CA GLY A 756 25.16 6.44 -20.46
C GLY A 756 26.58 6.00 -20.09
N SER A 757 27.39 5.64 -21.10
CA SER A 757 28.84 5.51 -20.98
C SER A 757 29.53 6.40 -22.00
N PRO A 758 30.85 6.67 -21.89
CA PRO A 758 31.58 7.38 -22.94
C PRO A 758 31.43 6.72 -24.32
N GLU A 759 31.23 5.41 -24.35
CA GLU A 759 31.14 4.60 -25.56
C GLU A 759 29.70 4.48 -26.12
N LEU A 760 28.67 4.84 -25.35
CA LEU A 760 27.25 4.75 -25.71
C LEU A 760 26.53 6.08 -25.46
N LYS A 761 26.20 6.79 -26.54
CA LYS A 761 25.42 8.02 -26.50
C LYS A 761 24.01 7.77 -27.00
N ALA A 762 23.00 7.96 -26.14
CA ALA A 762 21.59 7.72 -26.47
C ALA A 762 20.69 8.94 -26.26
N ALA A 763 19.62 9.02 -27.04
CA ALA A 763 18.49 9.93 -26.85
C ALA A 763 17.20 9.11 -26.94
N LYS A 764 16.29 9.28 -25.98
CA LYS A 764 15.03 8.53 -25.87
C LYS A 764 13.84 9.50 -25.90
N CYS A 765 12.73 9.07 -26.50
CA CYS A 765 11.48 9.81 -26.55
C CYS A 765 10.31 8.88 -26.20
N ASP A 766 9.46 9.37 -25.29
CA ASP A 766 8.16 8.79 -24.99
C ASP A 766 7.10 9.58 -25.77
N LEU A 767 6.33 8.88 -26.61
CA LEU A 767 5.40 9.49 -27.55
C LEU A 767 4.15 10.03 -26.82
N GLN A 768 4.02 11.36 -26.68
CA GLN A 768 2.92 12.04 -25.98
C GLN A 768 1.75 12.44 -26.91
N ILE A 769 2.04 12.68 -28.18
CA ILE A 769 1.13 13.07 -29.28
C ILE A 769 1.42 12.14 -30.47
N PRO A 770 0.55 11.99 -31.49
CA PRO A 770 0.67 10.91 -32.50
C PRO A 770 1.94 10.93 -33.37
N HIS A 771 2.86 11.87 -33.15
CA HIS A 771 4.19 11.92 -33.73
C HIS A 771 5.22 12.45 -32.71
N GLY A 772 6.47 12.01 -32.80
CA GLY A 772 7.56 12.43 -31.93
C GLY A 772 8.88 12.35 -32.68
N THR A 773 9.79 13.28 -32.42
CA THR A 773 11.05 13.37 -33.15
C THR A 773 12.24 13.42 -32.19
N LEU A 774 13.26 12.64 -32.49
CA LEU A 774 14.56 12.66 -31.84
C LEU A 774 15.62 13.18 -32.80
N LYS A 775 16.60 13.89 -32.26
CA LYS A 775 17.82 14.27 -32.96
C LYS A 775 19.02 13.92 -32.10
N LEU A 776 19.97 13.17 -32.65
CA LEU A 776 21.22 12.82 -32.01
C LEU A 776 22.38 13.27 -32.89
N GLU A 777 23.36 13.93 -32.29
CA GLU A 777 24.57 14.38 -32.99
C GLU A 777 25.81 13.72 -32.40
N HIS A 778 26.71 13.24 -33.27
CA HIS A 778 28.01 12.67 -32.89
C HIS A 778 29.00 12.95 -34.02
N ASP A 779 30.13 13.58 -33.69
CA ASP A 779 31.13 14.04 -34.66
C ASP A 779 30.53 14.77 -35.86
N SER A 780 30.70 14.23 -37.07
CA SER A 780 30.18 14.73 -38.34
C SER A 780 28.78 14.21 -38.67
N LEU A 781 28.14 13.40 -37.83
CA LEU A 781 26.83 12.80 -38.09
C LEU A 781 25.70 13.50 -37.32
N ILE A 782 24.56 13.62 -37.99
CA ILE A 782 23.26 13.96 -37.44
C ILE A 782 22.31 12.83 -37.75
N ILE A 783 21.66 12.27 -36.73
CA ILE A 783 20.64 11.25 -36.87
C ILE A 783 19.33 11.83 -36.39
N ARG A 784 18.31 11.78 -37.24
CA ARG A 784 16.95 12.20 -36.92
C ARG A 784 16.05 10.99 -36.99
N ALA A 785 15.20 10.81 -36.00
CA ALA A 785 14.19 9.77 -36.02
C ALA A 785 12.83 10.38 -35.71
N THR A 786 11.83 10.06 -36.52
CA THR A 786 10.45 10.45 -36.29
C THR A 786 9.60 9.20 -36.16
N MET A 787 9.00 9.01 -34.99
CA MET A 787 8.01 7.97 -34.75
C MET A 787 6.61 8.57 -34.93
N SER A 788 5.72 7.87 -35.62
CA SER A 788 4.29 8.22 -35.72
C SER A 788 3.39 7.01 -35.44
N ASN A 789 2.19 7.24 -34.93
CA ASN A 789 1.25 6.18 -34.53
C ASN A 789 -0.18 6.43 -35.06
N ILE A 790 -0.31 6.73 -36.35
CA ILE A 790 -1.60 7.13 -36.94
C ILE A 790 -2.44 5.91 -37.38
N HIS A 791 -1.83 4.74 -37.61
CA HIS A 791 -2.53 3.45 -37.86
C HIS A 791 -1.64 2.22 -37.55
N VAL A 792 -0.35 2.35 -37.89
CA VAL A 792 0.75 1.43 -37.57
C VAL A 792 1.88 2.29 -37.04
N ALA A 793 2.69 1.80 -36.09
CA ALA A 793 3.83 2.56 -35.60
C ALA A 793 4.88 2.65 -36.72
N LYS A 794 5.22 3.87 -37.16
CA LYS A 794 6.21 4.10 -38.23
C LYS A 794 7.36 4.91 -37.70
N LEU A 795 8.56 4.34 -37.76
CA LEU A 795 9.81 4.96 -37.36
C LEU A 795 10.61 5.32 -38.63
N ASP A 796 10.64 6.60 -38.97
CA ASP A 796 11.46 7.13 -40.07
C ASP A 796 12.77 7.68 -39.51
N VAL A 797 13.90 7.10 -39.92
CA VAL A 797 15.25 7.47 -39.48
C VAL A 797 16.03 8.03 -40.66
N VAL A 798 16.61 9.21 -40.50
CA VAL A 798 17.48 9.84 -41.50
C VAL A 798 18.84 10.10 -40.88
N VAL A 799 19.88 9.58 -41.52
CA VAL A 799 21.28 9.79 -41.16
C VAL A 799 21.89 10.78 -42.16
N GLU A 800 22.45 11.88 -41.67
CA GLU A 800 22.99 12.98 -42.49
C GLU A 800 24.37 13.40 -41.99
N THR A 801 25.20 13.90 -42.91
CA THR A 801 26.47 14.55 -42.55
C THR A 801 26.21 16.00 -42.15
N LYS A 802 26.83 16.49 -41.08
CA LYS A 802 26.81 17.90 -40.66
C LYS A 802 27.28 18.76 -41.83
N LYS A 803 26.42 19.66 -42.29
CA LYS A 803 26.87 20.74 -43.19
C LYS A 803 27.92 21.56 -42.42
N ALA A 804 29.09 21.76 -43.02
CA ALA A 804 30.09 22.68 -42.48
C ALA A 804 29.41 24.06 -42.30
N PRO A 805 29.71 24.77 -41.18
CA PRO A 805 29.01 26.01 -40.82
C PRO A 805 29.10 27.09 -41.89
#